data_AF-A0A7C2TZ71-F1
#
_entry.id   AF-A0A7C2TZ71-F1
#
_cell.length_a   1.000
_cell.length_b   1.000
_cell.length_c   1.000
_cell.angle_alpha   90.00
_cell.angle_beta   90.00
_cell.angle_gamma   90.00
#
_symmetry.space_group_name_H-M   'P 1'
#
loop_
_entity.id
_entity.type
_entity.pdbx_description
1 polymer ?
#
loop_
_entity_poly.entity_id
_entity_poly.type
_entity_poly.pdbx_seq_one_letter_code
_entity_poly.pdbx_strand_id
1 'polypeptide(L)'
;MGSIREFFVELIKGKPEPGVLPRPVLDKNFQSNIEGLYIIGDLAGAPLIKTAAEQGAKVVAHLANGTEGEQVNGRQEIFDVVIAGAGAAGLAAAFAAHEKGLKYTLLEQGEVANTIGIFPTGKIIYGEPRPSLNFNNESRGPLWLPAKSTKEELLENWNSQVQETGLSLRTRESLKKIEKNGVFTVHTDKAQLQAKNVVLAIGKFGNPRRLNVPGENKSKVSNYLNNPGEFRGKKIAVVGGGNVAAEAVLALFEHNEVTMLVWENEFIFPNKEYVERMSQARREGKLTIHFNAVTKEITDDKVIFEQGGQRLEVANDHVFVMIGQELPTKFFKDTGIKLEAQWDASRWLMLALSFLIVYSVYAIKGHFWPFNLQPQETYQLWGVSPSFWYGSVYTLLMLGFGIPAMIKWGKNNKYQRYRFLSLISVQVVLLYALPELIYYLIFNDPNYWRWYGLTFAWPLFFNTFFDNPPLFFVMWGIFLAFVAMPIFVRYHGKRYCTWICSCGGLAETFGDRWRHLTPKGVRARKWEIMNWPILIASAGITLLIVLDIKNFLIEPWKLKSWYSLFADTWLVGIIAITLYPFFGGKVWCRYWCPLAKYMELLSHWFGKLKITSDEKCIQCGECSRYCEVGIPTDAVNVMQFARNQQEFSNKNTSCIQCGICIAVCPMEVLKFGEQA
;
A
#
# COMPACT_ATOMS: atom_id res chain seq x y z
N MET A 1 -0.34 -16.48 24.71
CA MET A 1 -0.04 -17.48 23.66
C MET A 1 -1.05 -17.49 22.50
N GLY A 2 -2.34 -17.13 22.71
CA GLY A 2 -3.33 -17.04 21.60
C GLY A 2 -2.96 -16.05 20.48
N SER A 3 -2.41 -14.87 20.82
CA SER A 3 -2.14 -13.82 19.83
C SER A 3 -1.02 -14.13 18.83
N ILE A 4 -0.04 -14.97 19.17
CA ILE A 4 1.07 -15.32 18.27
C ILE A 4 0.62 -16.37 17.24
N ARG A 5 -0.18 -17.36 17.64
CA ARG A 5 -0.75 -18.34 16.70
C ARG A 5 -1.74 -17.68 15.76
N GLU A 6 -2.59 -16.79 16.27
CA GLU A 6 -3.48 -15.96 15.44
C GLU A 6 -2.69 -15.04 14.51
N PHE A 7 -1.58 -14.45 14.99
CA PHE A 7 -0.65 -13.69 14.16
C PHE A 7 -0.22 -14.52 12.95
N PHE A 8 0.39 -15.70 13.15
CA PHE A 8 0.86 -16.52 12.03
C PHE A 8 -0.28 -17.02 11.13
N VAL A 9 -1.40 -17.48 11.70
CA VAL A 9 -2.52 -18.02 10.90
C VAL A 9 -3.20 -16.94 10.05
N GLU A 10 -3.35 -15.72 10.55
CA GLU A 10 -3.98 -14.63 9.78
C GLU A 10 -3.03 -13.96 8.79
N LEU A 11 -1.74 -13.86 9.16
CA LEU A 11 -0.65 -13.44 8.27
C LEU A 11 -0.57 -14.32 7.01
N ILE A 12 -0.91 -15.60 7.15
CA ILE A 12 -0.97 -16.60 6.07
C ILE A 12 -2.31 -16.54 5.31
N LYS A 13 -3.43 -16.36 6.02
CA LYS A 13 -4.78 -16.36 5.40
C LYS A 13 -5.16 -15.06 4.69
N GLY A 14 -4.45 -13.96 4.95
CA GLY A 14 -4.39 -12.77 4.08
C GLY A 14 -5.74 -12.27 3.58
N LYS A 15 -6.69 -11.97 4.47
CA LYS A 15 -7.89 -11.22 4.04
C LYS A 15 -7.43 -9.80 3.64
N PRO A 16 -7.64 -9.37 2.39
CA PRO A 16 -7.27 -8.02 1.98
C PRO A 16 -8.07 -7.00 2.79
N GLU A 17 -7.37 -5.97 3.22
CA GLU A 17 -7.94 -4.86 3.97
C GLU A 17 -9.02 -4.12 3.17
N PRO A 18 -10.08 -3.61 3.82
CA PRO A 18 -11.01 -2.70 3.17
C PRO A 18 -10.28 -1.48 2.59
N GLY A 19 -10.30 -1.36 1.26
CA GLY A 19 -9.78 -0.18 0.54
C GLY A 19 -8.33 -0.27 0.04
N VAL A 20 -7.58 -1.35 0.31
CA VAL A 20 -6.29 -1.62 -0.38
C VAL A 20 -6.40 -2.94 -1.11
N LEU A 21 -6.82 -2.86 -2.37
CA LEU A 21 -7.02 -4.03 -3.22
C LEU A 21 -5.66 -4.60 -3.69
N PRO A 22 -5.46 -5.93 -3.63
CA PRO A 22 -4.25 -6.57 -4.14
C PRO A 22 -4.14 -6.34 -5.66
N ARG A 23 -2.96 -5.97 -6.15
CA ARG A 23 -2.72 -5.75 -7.58
C ARG A 23 -2.16 -7.00 -8.24
N PRO A 24 -2.34 -7.18 -9.56
CA PRO A 24 -1.55 -8.12 -10.31
C PRO A 24 -0.05 -7.84 -10.17
N VAL A 25 0.77 -8.89 -10.14
CA VAL A 25 2.23 -8.74 -10.21
C VAL A 25 2.61 -8.39 -11.64
N LEU A 26 3.21 -7.22 -11.82
CA LEU A 26 3.59 -6.67 -13.12
C LEU A 26 5.07 -6.31 -13.17
N ASP A 27 5.67 -6.45 -14.35
CA ASP A 27 7.02 -5.96 -14.61
C ASP A 27 7.06 -4.45 -14.94
N LYS A 28 8.23 -3.94 -15.32
CA LYS A 28 8.43 -2.52 -15.70
C LYS A 28 7.66 -2.08 -16.96
N ASN A 29 7.21 -3.04 -17.76
CA ASN A 29 6.47 -2.87 -19.01
C ASN A 29 4.99 -3.21 -18.84
N PHE A 30 4.52 -3.43 -17.61
CA PHE A 30 3.15 -3.80 -17.28
C PHE A 30 2.74 -5.19 -17.79
N GLN A 31 3.71 -6.04 -18.11
CA GLN A 31 3.46 -7.45 -18.43
C GLN A 31 3.22 -8.24 -17.13
N SER A 32 2.21 -9.09 -17.14
CA SER A 32 1.91 -10.01 -16.04
C SER A 32 2.91 -11.17 -15.98
N ASN A 33 2.71 -12.11 -15.05
CA ASN A 33 3.45 -13.37 -15.03
C ASN A 33 3.18 -14.28 -16.26
N ILE A 34 2.25 -13.90 -17.13
CA ILE A 34 1.95 -14.58 -18.38
C ILE A 34 2.52 -13.73 -19.50
N GLU A 35 3.53 -14.26 -20.19
CA GLU A 35 4.18 -13.58 -21.32
C GLU A 35 3.14 -13.19 -22.39
N GLY A 36 3.21 -11.96 -22.88
CA GLY A 36 2.28 -11.40 -23.86
C GLY A 36 0.95 -10.88 -23.27
N LEU A 37 0.68 -11.10 -21.98
CA LEU A 37 -0.49 -10.56 -21.28
C LEU A 37 -0.10 -9.35 -20.44
N TYR A 38 -0.61 -8.18 -20.79
CA TYR A 38 -0.35 -6.89 -20.16
C TYR A 38 -1.58 -6.38 -19.41
N ILE A 39 -1.37 -5.63 -18.32
CA ILE A 39 -2.47 -5.07 -17.51
C ILE A 39 -2.18 -3.59 -17.27
N ILE A 40 -3.12 -2.71 -17.60
CA ILE A 40 -2.95 -1.24 -17.55
C ILE A 40 -4.12 -0.56 -16.85
N GLY A 41 -3.95 0.73 -16.54
CA GLY A 41 -4.99 1.56 -15.94
C GLY A 41 -5.18 1.31 -14.43
N ASP A 42 -6.40 1.47 -13.93
CA ASP A 42 -6.69 1.43 -12.50
C ASP A 42 -6.32 0.08 -11.83
N LEU A 43 -6.38 -1.04 -12.58
CA LEU A 43 -5.90 -2.35 -12.12
C LEU A 43 -4.38 -2.40 -11.89
N ALA A 44 -3.63 -1.70 -12.74
CA ALA A 44 -2.17 -1.57 -12.62
C ALA A 44 -1.74 -0.46 -11.64
N GLY A 45 -2.70 0.27 -11.04
CA GLY A 45 -2.40 1.37 -10.13
C GLY A 45 -2.28 2.73 -10.80
N ALA A 46 -2.90 2.93 -11.96
CA ALA A 46 -3.08 4.25 -12.57
C ALA A 46 -4.53 4.72 -12.42
N PRO A 47 -4.89 5.31 -11.27
CA PRO A 47 -6.26 5.76 -10.98
C PRO A 47 -6.65 7.03 -11.77
N LEU A 48 -5.66 7.81 -12.23
CA LEU A 48 -5.89 9.03 -13.00
C LEU A 48 -6.02 8.75 -14.49
N ILE A 49 -6.95 9.45 -15.15
CA ILE A 49 -7.23 9.31 -16.58
C ILE A 49 -5.96 9.48 -17.43
N LYS A 50 -5.18 10.55 -17.20
CA LYS A 50 -3.94 10.83 -17.93
C LYS A 50 -2.92 9.71 -17.76
N THR A 51 -2.62 9.33 -16.52
CA THR A 51 -1.67 8.26 -16.22
C THR A 51 -2.10 6.93 -16.83
N ALA A 52 -3.40 6.63 -16.78
CA ALA A 52 -3.97 5.42 -17.36
C ALA A 52 -3.79 5.42 -18.90
N ALA A 53 -4.05 6.54 -19.55
CA ALA A 53 -3.83 6.71 -20.99
C ALA A 53 -2.34 6.58 -21.38
N GLU A 54 -1.43 7.23 -20.63
CA GLU A 54 0.02 7.14 -20.84
C GLU A 54 0.53 5.70 -20.71
N GLN A 55 0.03 4.93 -19.73
CA GLN A 55 0.35 3.52 -19.60
C GLN A 55 -0.06 2.72 -20.84
N GLY A 56 -1.26 2.96 -21.37
CA GLY A 56 -1.74 2.30 -22.58
C GLY A 56 -0.84 2.56 -23.79
N ALA A 57 -0.52 3.83 -24.06
CA ALA A 57 0.38 4.20 -25.14
C ALA A 57 1.78 3.59 -24.98
N LYS A 58 2.33 3.59 -23.75
CA LYS A 58 3.65 3.02 -23.45
C LYS A 58 3.72 1.51 -23.70
N VAL A 59 2.70 0.76 -23.31
CA VAL A 59 2.65 -0.70 -23.53
C VAL A 59 2.64 -1.00 -25.03
N VAL A 60 1.84 -0.27 -25.80
CA VAL A 60 1.75 -0.51 -27.24
C VAL A 60 3.03 -0.11 -27.98
N ALA A 61 3.68 0.98 -27.58
CA ALA A 61 4.99 1.33 -28.09
C ALA A 61 6.04 0.21 -27.83
N HIS A 62 5.97 -0.46 -26.67
CA HIS A 62 6.80 -1.61 -26.38
C HIS A 62 6.48 -2.81 -27.28
N LEU A 63 5.19 -3.10 -27.51
CA LEU A 63 4.75 -4.18 -28.40
C LEU A 63 5.22 -3.98 -29.85
N ALA A 64 5.11 -2.76 -30.36
CA ALA A 64 5.53 -2.41 -31.72
C ALA A 64 7.04 -2.62 -31.95
N ASN A 65 7.87 -2.41 -30.92
CA ASN A 65 9.31 -2.63 -31.02
C ASN A 65 9.71 -4.11 -30.95
N GLY A 66 8.82 -5.00 -30.48
CA GLY A 66 9.07 -6.44 -30.37
C GLY A 66 8.46 -7.27 -31.51
N THR A 67 7.75 -6.65 -32.45
CA THR A 67 7.06 -7.31 -33.56
C THR A 67 7.90 -7.29 -34.85
N GLU A 68 9.10 -7.86 -34.81
CA GLU A 68 9.82 -8.23 -36.04
C GLU A 68 9.41 -9.66 -36.46
N GLY A 69 8.50 -9.75 -37.42
CA GLY A 69 8.41 -10.81 -38.43
C GLY A 69 8.31 -12.27 -37.99
N GLU A 70 7.10 -12.74 -37.63
CA GLU A 70 6.70 -14.13 -37.92
C GLU A 70 5.33 -14.16 -38.60
N GLN A 71 5.36 -14.53 -39.88
CA GLN A 71 4.19 -14.86 -40.71
C GLN A 71 3.76 -16.29 -40.35
N VAL A 72 2.71 -16.42 -39.55
CA VAL A 72 2.11 -17.72 -39.21
C VAL A 72 1.09 -18.07 -40.29
N ASN A 73 1.39 -19.10 -41.08
CA ASN A 73 0.47 -19.66 -42.08
C ASN A 73 -0.66 -20.44 -41.37
N GLY A 74 -1.86 -19.85 -41.31
CA GLY A 74 -3.08 -20.52 -40.85
C GLY A 74 -4.33 -19.69 -41.11
N ARG A 75 -5.44 -20.35 -41.50
CA ARG A 75 -6.70 -19.74 -42.00
C ARG A 75 -7.51 -18.89 -41.00
N GLN A 76 -6.95 -18.52 -39.85
CA GLN A 76 -7.58 -17.60 -38.88
C GLN A 76 -6.77 -16.33 -38.78
N GLU A 77 -7.45 -15.18 -38.90
CA GLU A 77 -6.83 -13.88 -38.71
C GLU A 77 -6.38 -13.69 -37.26
N ILE A 78 -5.07 -13.83 -37.02
CA ILE A 78 -4.47 -13.60 -35.70
C ILE A 78 -4.20 -12.11 -35.54
N PHE A 79 -4.66 -11.51 -34.43
CA PHE A 79 -4.33 -10.14 -34.06
C PHE A 79 -2.92 -10.05 -33.45
N ASP A 80 -2.20 -8.96 -33.68
CA ASP A 80 -0.98 -8.67 -32.92
C ASP A 80 -1.32 -8.34 -31.46
N VAL A 81 -2.44 -7.65 -31.24
CA VAL A 81 -2.94 -7.33 -29.89
C VAL A 81 -4.46 -7.25 -29.81
N VAL A 82 -5.05 -7.92 -28.82
CA VAL A 82 -6.44 -7.68 -28.39
C VAL A 82 -6.43 -6.81 -27.13
N ILE A 83 -7.17 -5.71 -27.15
CA ILE A 83 -7.28 -4.78 -26.02
C ILE A 83 -8.67 -4.92 -25.41
N ALA A 84 -8.77 -5.15 -24.10
CA ALA A 84 -10.04 -5.32 -23.41
C ALA A 84 -10.32 -4.15 -22.45
N GLY A 85 -11.40 -3.42 -22.70
CA GLY A 85 -11.87 -2.24 -21.97
C GLY A 85 -11.58 -0.94 -22.71
N ALA A 86 -12.61 -0.23 -23.17
CA ALA A 86 -12.52 1.07 -23.86
C ALA A 86 -12.64 2.26 -22.90
N GLY A 87 -12.01 2.17 -21.73
CA GLY A 87 -11.73 3.32 -20.88
C GLY A 87 -10.50 4.10 -21.37
N ALA A 88 -10.08 5.12 -20.62
CA ALA A 88 -8.93 5.97 -20.96
C ALA A 88 -7.66 5.19 -21.38
N ALA A 89 -7.30 4.16 -20.61
CA ALA A 89 -6.12 3.34 -20.87
C ALA A 89 -6.23 2.52 -22.16
N GLY A 90 -7.37 1.87 -22.38
CA GLY A 90 -7.56 1.00 -23.55
C GLY A 90 -7.78 1.80 -24.83
N LEU A 91 -8.46 2.95 -24.77
CA LEU A 91 -8.55 3.89 -25.89
C LEU A 91 -7.18 4.38 -26.31
N ALA A 92 -6.36 4.86 -25.36
CA ALA A 92 -5.01 5.32 -25.68
C ALA A 92 -4.12 4.19 -26.23
N ALA A 93 -4.27 2.96 -25.73
CA ALA A 93 -3.60 1.79 -26.31
C ALA A 93 -4.09 1.52 -27.74
N ALA A 94 -5.39 1.60 -28.02
CA ALA A 94 -5.96 1.38 -29.35
C ALA A 94 -5.52 2.45 -30.36
N PHE A 95 -5.51 3.73 -29.98
CA PHE A 95 -4.96 4.79 -30.82
C PHE A 95 -3.48 4.56 -31.12
N ALA A 96 -2.67 4.25 -30.08
CA ALA A 96 -1.26 3.93 -30.29
C ALA A 96 -1.06 2.70 -31.18
N ALA A 97 -1.93 1.69 -31.11
CA ALA A 97 -1.84 0.49 -31.94
C ALA A 97 -2.17 0.80 -33.40
N HIS A 98 -3.16 1.66 -33.61
CA HIS A 98 -3.53 2.19 -34.92
C HIS A 98 -2.39 3.00 -35.55
N GLU A 99 -1.84 3.97 -34.82
CA GLU A 99 -0.71 4.80 -35.28
C GLU A 99 0.53 3.96 -35.62
N LYS A 100 0.73 2.84 -34.92
CA LYS A 100 1.84 1.89 -35.16
C LYS A 100 1.54 0.84 -36.22
N GLY A 101 0.35 0.85 -36.82
CA GLY A 101 -0.03 -0.10 -37.87
C GLY A 101 -0.17 -1.54 -37.39
N LEU A 102 -0.37 -1.78 -36.09
CA LEU A 102 -0.56 -3.12 -35.54
C LEU A 102 -1.94 -3.66 -35.95
N LYS A 103 -2.05 -4.98 -36.14
CA LYS A 103 -3.36 -5.61 -36.29
C LYS A 103 -4.00 -5.76 -34.91
N TYR A 104 -4.99 -4.94 -34.58
CA TYR A 104 -5.62 -4.94 -33.25
C TYR A 104 -7.15 -4.95 -33.28
N THR A 105 -7.75 -5.24 -32.12
CA THR A 105 -9.16 -4.97 -31.86
C THR A 105 -9.37 -4.57 -30.41
N LEU A 106 -10.23 -3.58 -30.19
CA LEU A 106 -10.63 -3.06 -28.88
C LEU A 106 -12.01 -3.62 -28.50
N LEU A 107 -12.11 -4.27 -27.35
CA LEU A 107 -13.35 -4.84 -26.82
C LEU A 107 -13.90 -3.95 -25.71
N GLU A 108 -15.20 -3.70 -25.69
CA GLU A 108 -15.88 -2.99 -24.60
C GLU A 108 -17.22 -3.65 -24.28
N GLN A 109 -17.47 -3.90 -22.98
CA GLN A 109 -18.68 -4.56 -22.52
C GLN A 109 -19.92 -3.65 -22.58
N GLY A 110 -19.73 -2.33 -22.52
CA GLY A 110 -20.76 -1.31 -22.66
C GLY A 110 -20.52 -0.43 -23.88
N GLU A 111 -20.64 0.88 -23.67
CA GLU A 111 -20.28 1.91 -24.64
C GLU A 111 -18.85 2.44 -24.38
N VAL A 112 -18.31 3.20 -25.33
CA VAL A 112 -16.99 3.85 -25.17
C VAL A 112 -16.96 4.67 -23.88
N ALA A 113 -15.88 4.53 -23.11
CA ALA A 113 -15.69 5.23 -21.83
C ALA A 113 -16.86 5.05 -20.84
N ASN A 114 -17.48 3.87 -20.83
CA ASN A 114 -18.65 3.54 -20.01
C ASN A 114 -18.56 4.01 -18.55
N THR A 115 -17.40 3.85 -17.90
CA THR A 115 -17.20 4.33 -16.51
C THR A 115 -17.39 5.83 -16.35
N ILE A 116 -16.87 6.63 -17.29
CA ILE A 116 -17.07 8.08 -17.30
C ILE A 116 -18.54 8.38 -17.61
N GLY A 117 -19.15 7.64 -18.54
CA GLY A 117 -20.58 7.69 -18.87
C GLY A 117 -21.52 7.51 -17.68
N ILE A 118 -21.09 6.79 -16.64
CA ILE A 118 -21.87 6.54 -15.41
C ILE A 118 -21.78 7.68 -14.39
N PHE A 119 -20.75 8.53 -14.47
CA PHE A 119 -20.60 9.64 -13.52
C PHE A 119 -21.78 10.62 -13.57
N PRO A 120 -22.07 11.34 -12.48
CA PRO A 120 -23.12 12.35 -12.46
C PRO A 120 -23.06 13.34 -13.63
N THR A 121 -24.23 13.76 -14.11
CA THR A 121 -24.35 14.75 -15.18
C THR A 121 -23.68 16.07 -14.79
N GLY A 122 -22.92 16.67 -15.70
CA GLY A 122 -22.20 17.93 -15.46
C GLY A 122 -20.99 17.79 -14.54
N LYS A 123 -20.58 16.57 -14.18
CA LYS A 123 -19.38 16.34 -13.36
C LYS A 123 -18.15 16.91 -14.07
N ILE A 124 -17.40 17.72 -13.35
CA ILE A 124 -16.11 18.24 -13.81
C ILE A 124 -15.06 17.13 -13.73
N ILE A 125 -14.35 16.94 -14.84
CA ILE A 125 -13.21 16.05 -14.98
C ILE A 125 -11.95 16.90 -15.10
N TYR A 126 -10.91 16.52 -14.36
CA TYR A 126 -9.62 17.17 -14.41
C TYR A 126 -8.62 16.26 -15.12
N GLY A 127 -8.02 16.75 -16.20
CA GLY A 127 -7.12 15.97 -17.04
C GLY A 127 -5.67 15.98 -16.58
N GLU A 128 -5.20 17.05 -15.94
CA GLU A 128 -3.80 17.16 -15.53
C GLU A 128 -3.61 16.92 -14.02
N PRO A 129 -2.83 15.91 -13.61
CA PRO A 129 -2.12 16.03 -12.34
C PRO A 129 -1.08 17.14 -12.49
N ARG A 130 -1.03 18.08 -11.54
CA ARG A 130 0.15 18.94 -11.36
C ARG A 130 1.38 18.06 -11.14
N PRO A 131 2.60 18.52 -11.49
CA PRO A 131 3.79 17.69 -11.54
C PRO A 131 4.12 17.09 -10.16
N SER A 132 3.56 15.91 -9.87
CA SER A 132 3.84 15.10 -8.70
C SER A 132 4.56 13.81 -9.15
N LEU A 133 5.26 13.20 -8.20
CA LEU A 133 6.41 12.32 -8.43
C LEU A 133 6.15 11.23 -9.49
N ASN A 134 7.07 11.17 -10.47
CA ASN A 134 7.23 10.12 -11.49
C ASN A 134 6.47 10.25 -12.81
N PHE A 135 5.69 11.31 -13.03
CA PHE A 135 5.05 11.52 -14.33
C PHE A 135 5.77 12.65 -15.08
N ASN A 136 6.51 12.29 -16.14
CA ASN A 136 7.08 13.28 -17.04
C ASN A 136 5.91 14.01 -17.72
N ASN A 137 5.82 15.32 -17.50
CA ASN A 137 4.80 16.22 -18.08
C ASN A 137 4.92 16.43 -19.60
N GLU A 138 5.75 15.65 -20.28
CA GLU A 138 6.08 15.81 -21.71
C GLU A 138 5.22 14.94 -22.64
N SER A 139 4.45 13.99 -22.10
CA SER A 139 3.63 13.11 -22.92
C SER A 139 2.28 13.75 -23.27
N ARG A 140 2.18 14.29 -24.49
CA ARG A 140 0.90 14.44 -25.19
C ARG A 140 0.50 13.04 -25.68
N GLY A 141 -0.28 12.32 -24.87
CA GLY A 141 -0.85 11.04 -25.29
C GLY A 141 -1.79 11.21 -26.48
N PRO A 142 -2.15 10.11 -27.18
CA PRO A 142 -2.97 10.18 -28.40
C PRO A 142 -4.44 10.55 -28.13
N LEU A 143 -4.85 10.58 -26.86
CA LEU A 143 -6.22 10.86 -26.44
C LEU A 143 -6.35 12.33 -26.00
N TRP A 144 -7.28 13.06 -26.60
CA TRP A 144 -7.58 14.43 -26.16
C TRP A 144 -8.03 14.45 -24.70
N LEU A 145 -7.35 15.25 -23.88
CA LEU A 145 -7.65 15.40 -22.46
C LEU A 145 -7.24 16.80 -21.99
N PRO A 146 -8.20 17.74 -21.84
CA PRO A 146 -7.90 19.10 -21.39
C PRO A 146 -7.63 19.13 -19.89
N ALA A 147 -7.04 20.23 -19.39
CA ALA A 147 -6.81 20.41 -17.95
C ALA A 147 -8.10 20.30 -17.13
N LYS A 148 -9.22 20.75 -17.69
CA LYS A 148 -10.56 20.72 -17.10
C LYS A 148 -11.59 20.57 -18.22
N SER A 149 -12.54 19.66 -18.07
CA SER A 149 -13.70 19.51 -18.96
C SER A 149 -14.93 19.07 -18.15
N THR A 150 -16.12 19.13 -18.77
CA THR A 150 -17.26 18.36 -18.26
C THR A 150 -17.14 16.89 -18.69
N LYS A 151 -17.91 16.02 -18.05
CA LYS A 151 -18.09 14.63 -18.45
C LYS A 151 -18.58 14.54 -19.90
N GLU A 152 -19.57 15.35 -20.25
CA GLU A 152 -20.25 15.32 -21.54
C GLU A 152 -19.31 15.75 -22.67
N GLU A 153 -18.59 16.85 -22.50
CA GLU A 153 -17.58 17.34 -23.45
C GLU A 153 -16.48 16.30 -23.68
N LEU A 154 -16.03 15.63 -22.61
CA LEU A 154 -15.00 14.59 -22.71
C LEU A 154 -15.49 13.38 -23.52
N LEU A 155 -16.72 12.92 -23.26
CA LEU A 155 -17.32 11.80 -23.98
C LEU A 155 -17.55 12.14 -25.45
N GLU A 156 -18.03 13.34 -25.75
CA GLU A 156 -18.24 13.81 -27.13
C GLU A 156 -16.92 13.78 -27.91
N ASN A 157 -15.88 14.43 -27.39
CA ASN A 157 -14.57 14.48 -28.04
C ASN A 157 -13.92 13.09 -28.21
N TRP A 158 -14.07 12.19 -27.24
CA TRP A 158 -13.52 10.84 -27.36
C TRP A 158 -14.27 10.01 -28.39
N ASN A 159 -15.60 10.12 -28.45
CA ASN A 159 -16.38 9.44 -29.48
C ASN A 159 -16.03 9.97 -30.88
N SER A 160 -15.88 11.28 -31.06
CA SER A 160 -15.45 11.87 -32.33
C SER A 160 -14.08 11.35 -32.76
N GLN A 161 -13.08 11.34 -31.88
CA GLN A 161 -11.76 10.78 -32.19
C GLN A 161 -11.82 9.30 -32.59
N VAL A 162 -12.62 8.49 -31.89
CA VAL A 162 -12.81 7.07 -32.20
C VAL A 162 -13.40 6.89 -33.60
N GLN A 163 -14.39 7.71 -33.96
CA GLN A 163 -15.05 7.68 -35.27
C GLN A 163 -14.13 8.18 -36.38
N GLU A 164 -13.49 9.34 -36.20
CA GLU A 164 -12.59 9.96 -37.18
C GLU A 164 -11.38 9.07 -37.49
N THR A 165 -10.84 8.39 -36.49
CA THR A 165 -9.70 7.47 -36.67
C THR A 165 -10.13 6.11 -37.22
N GLY A 166 -11.42 5.75 -37.11
CA GLY A 166 -11.92 4.45 -37.54
C GLY A 166 -11.31 3.28 -36.75
N LEU A 167 -11.21 3.41 -35.41
CA LEU A 167 -10.62 2.36 -34.59
C LEU A 167 -11.40 1.04 -34.74
N SER A 168 -10.68 -0.09 -34.81
CA SER A 168 -11.29 -1.42 -34.73
C SER A 168 -11.84 -1.65 -33.31
N LEU A 169 -13.12 -1.35 -33.11
CA LEU A 169 -13.82 -1.36 -31.82
C LEU A 169 -15.07 -2.26 -31.88
N ARG A 170 -15.24 -3.08 -30.84
CA ARG A 170 -16.40 -3.94 -30.61
C ARG A 170 -17.05 -3.59 -29.28
N THR A 171 -18.13 -2.82 -29.34
CA THR A 171 -18.93 -2.46 -28.15
C THR A 171 -19.97 -3.53 -27.81
N ARG A 172 -20.49 -3.46 -26.58
CA ARG A 172 -21.43 -4.43 -26.01
C ARG A 172 -20.94 -5.87 -26.14
N GLU A 173 -19.64 -6.10 -26.08
CA GLU A 173 -18.99 -7.40 -26.21
C GLU A 173 -18.05 -7.60 -25.01
N SER A 174 -18.41 -8.53 -24.13
CA SER A 174 -17.76 -8.71 -22.83
C SER A 174 -16.73 -9.82 -22.89
N LEU A 175 -15.49 -9.52 -22.51
CA LEU A 175 -14.45 -10.52 -22.29
C LEU A 175 -14.86 -11.50 -21.18
N LYS A 176 -14.83 -12.81 -21.47
CA LYS A 176 -15.19 -13.88 -20.52
C LYS A 176 -13.99 -14.70 -20.07
N LYS A 177 -13.08 -15.04 -20.99
CA LYS A 177 -11.95 -15.93 -20.69
C LYS A 177 -10.76 -15.62 -21.59
N ILE A 178 -9.55 -15.82 -21.06
CA ILE A 178 -8.30 -15.80 -21.82
C ILE A 178 -7.60 -17.14 -21.58
N GLU A 179 -7.14 -17.79 -22.64
CA GLU A 179 -6.31 -18.99 -22.60
C GLU A 179 -5.06 -18.77 -23.47
N LYS A 180 -3.93 -19.37 -23.11
CA LYS A 180 -2.69 -19.27 -23.92
C LYS A 180 -2.21 -20.66 -24.30
N ASN A 181 -2.22 -20.97 -25.60
CA ASN A 181 -1.69 -22.19 -26.21
C ASN A 181 -0.84 -21.80 -27.43
N GLY A 182 0.39 -21.35 -27.18
CA GLY A 182 1.20 -20.64 -28.17
C GLY A 182 0.73 -19.18 -28.28
N VAL A 183 -0.34 -18.94 -29.04
CA VAL A 183 -1.06 -17.64 -29.07
C VAL A 183 -2.20 -17.62 -28.04
N PHE A 184 -2.73 -16.44 -27.76
CA PHE A 184 -3.91 -16.28 -26.91
C PHE A 184 -5.19 -16.60 -27.67
N THR A 185 -6.08 -17.34 -27.02
CA THR A 185 -7.49 -17.45 -27.39
C THR A 185 -8.31 -16.60 -26.42
N VAL A 186 -8.93 -15.54 -26.94
CA VAL A 186 -9.76 -14.59 -26.20
C VAL A 186 -11.23 -14.93 -26.46
N HIS A 187 -11.92 -15.37 -25.41
CA HIS A 187 -13.34 -15.71 -25.47
C HIS A 187 -14.19 -14.52 -25.01
N THR A 188 -15.09 -14.07 -25.88
CA THR A 188 -16.11 -13.07 -25.54
C THR A 188 -17.49 -13.74 -25.45
N ASP A 189 -18.53 -12.98 -25.12
CA ASP A 189 -19.92 -13.45 -25.20
C ASP A 189 -20.44 -13.56 -26.65
N LYS A 190 -19.70 -13.07 -27.65
CA LYS A 190 -20.11 -13.09 -29.06
C LYS A 190 -19.20 -13.92 -29.96
N ALA A 191 -17.91 -14.03 -29.63
CA ALA A 191 -16.92 -14.59 -30.52
C ALA A 191 -15.70 -15.18 -29.77
N GLN A 192 -14.86 -15.87 -30.53
CA GLN A 192 -13.51 -16.26 -30.11
C GLN A 192 -12.50 -15.60 -31.04
N LEU A 193 -11.47 -14.96 -30.46
CA LEU A 193 -10.44 -14.21 -31.18
C LEU A 193 -9.07 -14.80 -30.86
N GLN A 194 -8.16 -14.81 -31.83
CA GLN A 194 -6.78 -15.21 -31.62
C GLN A 194 -5.84 -14.00 -31.61
N ALA A 195 -4.91 -13.95 -30.67
CA ALA A 195 -3.98 -12.82 -30.56
C ALA A 195 -2.58 -13.23 -30.07
N LYS A 196 -1.54 -12.56 -30.56
CA LYS A 196 -0.17 -12.71 -30.04
C LYS A 196 -0.05 -12.11 -28.63
N ASN A 197 -0.68 -10.95 -28.42
CA ASN A 197 -0.68 -10.24 -27.15
C ASN A 197 -2.10 -9.87 -26.71
N VAL A 198 -2.30 -9.72 -25.41
CA VAL A 198 -3.55 -9.20 -24.83
C VAL A 198 -3.24 -8.08 -23.85
N VAL A 199 -3.96 -6.96 -23.97
CA VAL A 199 -3.88 -5.82 -23.05
C VAL A 199 -5.19 -5.71 -22.27
N LEU A 200 -5.14 -5.96 -20.97
CA LEU A 200 -6.28 -5.80 -20.06
C LEU A 200 -6.33 -4.38 -19.50
N ALA A 201 -7.33 -3.62 -19.95
CA ALA A 201 -7.64 -2.25 -19.54
C ALA A 201 -9.04 -2.13 -18.89
N ILE A 202 -9.50 -3.20 -18.25
CA ILE A 202 -10.90 -3.35 -17.77
C ILE A 202 -11.25 -2.56 -16.49
N GLY A 203 -10.26 -1.92 -15.86
CA GLY A 203 -10.45 -1.14 -14.62
C GLY A 203 -11.03 -1.95 -13.44
N LYS A 204 -11.58 -1.25 -12.44
CA LYS A 204 -12.25 -1.87 -11.28
C LYS A 204 -13.78 -1.69 -11.28
N PHE A 205 -14.28 -0.73 -12.07
CA PHE A 205 -15.66 -0.26 -12.02
C PHE A 205 -16.69 -1.27 -12.54
N GLY A 206 -16.29 -2.14 -13.48
CA GLY A 206 -17.20 -3.06 -14.17
C GLY A 206 -17.73 -4.22 -13.33
N ASN A 207 -17.31 -4.38 -12.07
CA ASN A 207 -17.68 -5.51 -11.22
C ASN A 207 -18.22 -5.03 -9.85
N PRO A 208 -19.48 -4.55 -9.80
CA PRO A 208 -20.11 -4.16 -8.55
C PRO A 208 -20.31 -5.38 -7.64
N ARG A 209 -20.21 -5.16 -6.32
CA ARG A 209 -20.54 -6.20 -5.34
C ARG A 209 -22.02 -6.54 -5.43
N ARG A 210 -22.32 -7.82 -5.24
CA ARG A 210 -23.67 -8.36 -5.28
C ARG A 210 -24.19 -8.66 -3.88
N LEU A 211 -25.46 -8.39 -3.63
CA LEU A 211 -26.20 -8.81 -2.43
C LEU A 211 -26.40 -10.33 -2.40
N ASN A 212 -26.47 -10.97 -3.57
CA ASN A 212 -26.79 -12.39 -3.76
C ASN A 212 -28.14 -12.77 -3.13
N VAL A 213 -29.15 -11.91 -3.35
CA VAL A 213 -30.53 -12.11 -2.87
C VAL A 213 -31.49 -12.28 -4.05
N PRO A 214 -32.61 -13.01 -3.86
CA PRO A 214 -33.67 -13.06 -4.87
C PRO A 214 -34.12 -11.65 -5.28
N GLY A 215 -34.26 -11.44 -6.60
CA GLY A 215 -34.73 -10.19 -7.19
C GLY A 215 -33.67 -9.11 -7.43
N GLU A 216 -32.41 -9.33 -7.05
CA GLU A 216 -31.32 -8.37 -7.29
C GLU A 216 -31.08 -8.02 -8.77
N ASN A 217 -31.44 -8.92 -9.70
CA ASN A 217 -31.25 -8.71 -11.14
C ASN A 217 -32.45 -8.04 -11.84
N LYS A 218 -33.46 -7.57 -11.09
CA LYS A 218 -34.59 -6.83 -11.67
C LYS A 218 -34.13 -5.49 -12.26
N SER A 219 -34.84 -5.00 -13.27
CA SER A 219 -34.51 -3.74 -13.98
C SER A 219 -34.57 -2.49 -13.08
N LYS A 220 -35.35 -2.53 -12.00
CA LYS A 220 -35.44 -1.46 -10.98
C LYS A 220 -34.24 -1.40 -10.02
N VAL A 221 -33.25 -2.29 -10.16
CA VAL A 221 -32.08 -2.35 -9.28
C VAL A 221 -30.88 -1.78 -10.03
N SER A 222 -30.19 -0.80 -9.42
CA SER A 222 -29.02 -0.15 -10.02
C SER A 222 -27.86 -0.08 -9.03
N ASN A 223 -26.63 -0.21 -9.52
CA ASN A 223 -25.42 -0.16 -8.69
C ASN A 223 -24.70 1.20 -8.74
N TYR A 224 -25.33 2.19 -9.37
CA TYR A 224 -24.79 3.53 -9.60
C TYR A 224 -25.93 4.53 -9.79
N LEU A 225 -25.65 5.80 -9.49
CA LEU A 225 -26.58 6.92 -9.66
C LEU A 225 -25.93 7.94 -10.60
N ASN A 226 -26.45 8.06 -11.82
CA ASN A 226 -25.97 8.99 -12.85
C ASN A 226 -26.79 10.28 -12.86
N ASN A 227 -28.12 10.18 -12.93
CA ASN A 227 -29.00 11.33 -12.99
C ASN A 227 -30.07 11.27 -11.89
N PRO A 228 -29.88 11.99 -10.77
CA PRO A 228 -30.89 12.05 -9.71
C PRO A 228 -32.24 12.62 -10.17
N GLY A 229 -32.26 13.46 -11.21
CA GLY A 229 -33.46 14.10 -11.72
C GLY A 229 -34.51 13.14 -12.30
N GLU A 230 -34.09 11.95 -12.77
CA GLU A 230 -34.98 10.92 -13.33
C GLU A 230 -35.86 10.22 -12.29
N PHE A 231 -35.53 10.41 -11.00
CA PHE A 231 -36.18 9.70 -9.92
C PHE A 231 -37.21 10.54 -9.16
N ARG A 232 -37.40 11.82 -9.51
CA ARG A 232 -38.28 12.77 -8.79
C ARG A 232 -39.66 12.17 -8.45
N GLY A 233 -40.07 12.35 -7.20
CA GLY A 233 -41.37 11.91 -6.68
C GLY A 233 -41.50 10.41 -6.45
N LYS A 234 -40.41 9.64 -6.51
CA LYS A 234 -40.43 8.18 -6.32
C LYS A 234 -40.06 7.75 -4.90
N LYS A 235 -40.42 6.52 -4.55
CA LYS A 235 -39.94 5.78 -3.38
C LYS A 235 -38.65 5.06 -3.73
N ILE A 236 -37.56 5.38 -3.03
CA ILE A 236 -36.23 4.85 -3.35
C ILE A 236 -35.64 4.13 -2.14
N ALA A 237 -35.25 2.87 -2.32
CA ALA A 237 -34.44 2.15 -1.36
C ALA A 237 -32.96 2.25 -1.72
N VAL A 238 -32.10 2.65 -0.78
CA VAL A 238 -30.64 2.65 -0.95
C VAL A 238 -30.03 1.63 0.00
N VAL A 239 -29.40 0.59 -0.54
CA VAL A 239 -28.72 -0.46 0.23
C VAL A 239 -27.23 -0.17 0.28
N GLY A 240 -26.69 0.01 1.49
CA GLY A 240 -25.26 0.23 1.73
C GLY A 240 -25.00 1.33 2.76
N GLY A 241 -23.92 1.18 3.52
CA GLY A 241 -23.53 2.12 4.59
C GLY A 241 -22.31 2.99 4.26
N GLY A 242 -21.79 2.93 3.04
CA GLY A 242 -20.59 3.67 2.62
C GLY A 242 -20.88 5.04 2.03
N ASN A 243 -19.83 5.80 1.71
CA ASN A 243 -19.97 7.16 1.17
C ASN A 243 -20.70 7.24 -0.18
N VAL A 244 -20.51 6.27 -1.07
CA VAL A 244 -21.24 6.25 -2.35
C VAL A 244 -22.74 6.13 -2.10
N ALA A 245 -23.14 5.35 -1.10
CA ALA A 245 -24.54 5.26 -0.67
C ALA A 245 -25.02 6.59 -0.06
N ALA A 246 -24.21 7.22 0.79
CA ALA A 246 -24.53 8.51 1.40
C ALA A 246 -24.66 9.64 0.36
N GLU A 247 -23.76 9.71 -0.63
CA GLU A 247 -23.85 10.65 -1.75
C GLU A 247 -25.13 10.44 -2.56
N ALA A 248 -25.47 9.18 -2.85
CA ALA A 248 -26.71 8.85 -3.55
C ALA A 248 -27.95 9.28 -2.75
N VAL A 249 -27.96 9.01 -1.44
CA VAL A 249 -29.04 9.47 -0.54
C VAL A 249 -29.14 10.99 -0.57
N LEU A 250 -28.04 11.71 -0.39
CA LEU A 250 -28.00 13.17 -0.37
C LEU A 250 -28.43 13.79 -1.71
N ALA A 251 -28.19 13.12 -2.83
CA ALA A 251 -28.63 13.57 -4.14
C ALA A 251 -30.13 13.30 -4.41
N LEU A 252 -30.76 12.40 -3.66
CA LEU A 252 -32.12 11.93 -3.92
C LEU A 252 -33.15 12.44 -2.89
N PHE A 253 -32.79 12.60 -1.62
CA PHE A 253 -33.77 12.79 -0.53
C PHE A 253 -34.56 14.10 -0.60
N GLU A 254 -34.08 15.14 -1.28
CA GLU A 254 -34.79 16.42 -1.37
C GLU A 254 -36.06 16.36 -2.24
N HIS A 255 -36.16 15.36 -3.11
CA HIS A 255 -37.25 15.25 -4.09
C HIS A 255 -37.95 13.90 -4.09
N ASN A 256 -37.57 12.99 -3.17
CA ASN A 256 -37.99 11.59 -3.16
C ASN A 256 -38.19 11.09 -1.74
N GLU A 257 -39.01 10.04 -1.58
CA GLU A 257 -39.10 9.29 -0.33
C GLU A 257 -37.97 8.26 -0.29
N VAL A 258 -36.92 8.54 0.50
CA VAL A 258 -35.71 7.71 0.53
C VAL A 258 -35.63 6.90 1.82
N THR A 259 -35.43 5.59 1.68
CA THR A 259 -35.09 4.70 2.79
C THR A 259 -33.72 4.07 2.57
N MET A 260 -32.82 4.26 3.53
CA MET A 260 -31.47 3.70 3.52
C MET A 260 -31.39 2.46 4.42
N LEU A 261 -30.87 1.36 3.89
CA LEU A 261 -30.66 0.09 4.61
C LEU A 261 -29.16 -0.15 4.81
N VAL A 262 -28.73 -0.22 6.08
CA VAL A 262 -27.34 -0.42 6.49
C VAL A 262 -27.24 -1.69 7.32
N TRP A 263 -26.43 -2.65 6.85
CA TRP A 263 -26.28 -3.95 7.53
C TRP A 263 -25.49 -3.91 8.85
N GLU A 264 -24.64 -2.90 9.05
CA GLU A 264 -23.90 -2.67 10.30
C GLU A 264 -24.72 -1.79 11.25
N ASN A 265 -24.28 -1.71 12.51
CA ASN A 265 -24.84 -0.79 13.50
C ASN A 265 -24.41 0.68 13.30
N GLU A 266 -23.41 0.92 12.45
CA GLU A 266 -22.86 2.23 12.14
C GLU A 266 -22.53 2.36 10.63
N PHE A 267 -22.29 3.58 10.17
CA PHE A 267 -21.86 3.79 8.78
C PHE A 267 -20.43 3.29 8.55
N ILE A 268 -20.18 2.79 7.35
CA ILE A 268 -18.88 2.24 6.96
C ILE A 268 -18.01 3.37 6.42
N PHE A 269 -17.10 3.87 7.25
CA PHE A 269 -16.19 4.96 6.92
C PHE A 269 -16.91 6.19 6.36
N PRO A 270 -17.83 6.81 7.09
CA PRO A 270 -18.60 7.91 6.55
C PRO A 270 -17.80 9.21 6.45
N ASN A 271 -18.11 10.05 5.46
CA ASN A 271 -17.77 11.47 5.48
C ASN A 271 -18.63 12.14 6.56
N LYS A 272 -17.99 12.85 7.49
CA LYS A 272 -18.67 13.52 8.62
C LYS A 272 -19.73 14.51 8.16
N GLU A 273 -19.45 15.28 7.11
CA GLU A 273 -20.39 16.24 6.55
C GLU A 273 -21.65 15.51 6.04
N TYR A 274 -21.47 14.38 5.36
CA TYR A 274 -22.60 13.60 4.83
C TYR A 274 -23.45 13.02 5.97
N VAL A 275 -22.82 12.55 7.05
CA VAL A 275 -23.55 12.06 8.23
C VAL A 275 -24.35 13.17 8.88
N GLU A 276 -23.77 14.36 9.04
CA GLU A 276 -24.49 15.49 9.66
C GLU A 276 -25.71 15.88 8.82
N ARG A 277 -25.52 16.02 7.50
CA ARG A 277 -26.62 16.33 6.56
C ARG A 277 -27.70 15.25 6.55
N MET A 278 -27.33 13.97 6.50
CA MET A 278 -28.30 12.86 6.57
C MET A 278 -29.00 12.79 7.94
N SER A 279 -28.30 13.09 9.03
CA SER A 279 -28.88 13.13 10.38
C SER A 279 -29.88 14.26 10.52
N GLN A 280 -29.58 15.43 9.94
CA GLN A 280 -30.53 16.53 9.83
C GLN A 280 -31.75 16.13 9.01
N ALA A 281 -31.56 15.58 7.81
CA ALA A 281 -32.66 15.12 6.95
C ALA A 281 -33.55 14.08 7.65
N ARG A 282 -32.96 13.19 8.46
CA ARG A 282 -33.68 12.23 9.29
C ARG A 282 -34.51 12.90 10.39
N ARG A 283 -33.96 13.90 11.08
CA ARG A 283 -34.70 14.69 12.10
C ARG A 283 -35.88 15.45 11.49
N GLU A 284 -35.74 15.91 10.25
CA GLU A 284 -36.79 16.59 9.48
C GLU A 284 -37.83 15.61 8.87
N GLY A 285 -37.66 14.29 9.06
CA GLY A 285 -38.58 13.28 8.52
C GLY A 285 -38.46 13.05 7.01
N LYS A 286 -37.43 13.60 6.35
CA LYS A 286 -37.20 13.48 4.89
C LYS A 286 -36.44 12.21 4.50
N LEU A 287 -35.81 11.54 5.47
CA LEU A 287 -34.96 10.38 5.24
C LEU A 287 -35.17 9.32 6.34
N THR A 288 -35.43 8.09 5.93
CA THR A 288 -35.48 6.93 6.83
C THR A 288 -34.18 6.14 6.74
N ILE A 289 -33.59 5.77 7.88
CA ILE A 289 -32.36 4.97 7.93
C ILE A 289 -32.55 3.79 8.91
N HIS A 290 -32.36 2.56 8.41
CA HIS A 290 -32.34 1.35 9.22
C HIS A 290 -30.91 0.82 9.35
N PHE A 291 -30.39 0.76 10.58
CA PHE A 291 -29.13 0.08 10.92
C PHE A 291 -29.39 -1.37 11.34
N ASN A 292 -28.38 -2.23 11.25
CA ASN A 292 -28.53 -3.68 11.43
C ASN A 292 -29.61 -4.28 10.51
N ALA A 293 -29.77 -3.72 9.30
CA ALA A 293 -30.77 -4.10 8.32
C ALA A 293 -30.12 -4.96 7.22
N VAL A 294 -30.36 -6.27 7.27
CA VAL A 294 -29.81 -7.22 6.29
C VAL A 294 -30.87 -7.51 5.23
N THR A 295 -30.67 -7.00 4.01
CA THR A 295 -31.55 -7.30 2.87
C THR A 295 -31.61 -8.80 2.58
N LYS A 296 -32.82 -9.33 2.36
CA LYS A 296 -33.08 -10.75 2.08
C LYS A 296 -33.68 -11.00 0.71
N GLU A 297 -34.49 -10.08 0.19
CA GLU A 297 -35.19 -10.23 -1.08
C GLU A 297 -35.64 -8.86 -1.62
N ILE A 298 -35.69 -8.74 -2.95
CA ILE A 298 -36.20 -7.55 -3.66
C ILE A 298 -37.36 -8.00 -4.57
N THR A 299 -38.59 -7.56 -4.27
CA THR A 299 -39.76 -7.81 -5.13
C THR A 299 -39.97 -6.66 -6.11
N ASP A 300 -41.06 -6.69 -6.88
CA ASP A 300 -41.38 -5.64 -7.85
C ASP A 300 -41.77 -4.31 -7.19
N ASP A 301 -42.20 -4.32 -5.93
CA ASP A 301 -42.78 -3.19 -5.20
C ASP A 301 -42.17 -2.96 -3.82
N LYS A 302 -41.40 -3.91 -3.27
CA LYS A 302 -40.79 -3.80 -1.93
C LYS A 302 -39.42 -4.46 -1.80
N VAL A 303 -38.69 -4.06 -0.76
CA VAL A 303 -37.44 -4.69 -0.32
C VAL A 303 -37.72 -5.31 1.05
N ILE A 304 -37.43 -6.60 1.18
CA ILE A 304 -37.59 -7.36 2.43
C ILE A 304 -36.21 -7.42 3.11
N PHE A 305 -36.15 -7.05 4.38
CA PHE A 305 -34.93 -7.06 5.17
C PHE A 305 -35.18 -7.62 6.56
N GLU A 306 -34.11 -8.08 7.21
CA GLU A 306 -34.15 -8.58 8.58
C GLU A 306 -33.48 -7.55 9.51
N GLN A 307 -34.13 -7.22 10.62
CA GLN A 307 -33.63 -6.30 11.65
C GLN A 307 -34.08 -6.79 13.02
N GLY A 308 -33.14 -6.99 13.95
CA GLY A 308 -33.47 -7.46 15.32
C GLY A 308 -34.18 -8.82 15.37
N GLY A 309 -33.92 -9.70 14.39
CA GLY A 309 -34.59 -11.00 14.27
C GLY A 309 -36.00 -10.97 13.67
N GLN A 310 -36.50 -9.79 13.28
CA GLN A 310 -37.80 -9.64 12.61
C GLN A 310 -37.61 -9.38 11.11
N ARG A 311 -38.52 -9.92 10.28
CA ARG A 311 -38.60 -9.56 8.86
C ARG A 311 -39.48 -8.33 8.68
N LEU A 312 -38.91 -7.31 8.07
CA LEU A 312 -39.55 -6.03 7.77
C LEU A 312 -39.53 -5.80 6.25
N GLU A 313 -40.38 -4.89 5.79
CA GLU A 313 -40.50 -4.53 4.37
C GLU A 313 -40.53 -3.01 4.17
N VAL A 314 -39.98 -2.56 3.05
CA VAL A 314 -40.05 -1.16 2.61
C VAL A 314 -40.51 -1.09 1.17
N ALA A 315 -41.59 -0.34 0.92
CA ALA A 315 -42.09 -0.07 -0.42
C ALA A 315 -41.09 0.78 -1.21
N ASN A 316 -40.89 0.48 -2.49
CA ASN A 316 -39.98 1.21 -3.36
C ASN A 316 -40.34 1.05 -4.83
N ASP A 317 -40.08 2.10 -5.61
CA ASP A 317 -40.12 2.10 -7.08
C ASP A 317 -38.75 1.75 -7.68
N HIS A 318 -37.65 2.06 -6.97
CA HIS A 318 -36.29 1.77 -7.40
C HIS A 318 -35.38 1.40 -6.22
N VAL A 319 -34.35 0.59 -6.48
CA VAL A 319 -33.35 0.18 -5.49
C VAL A 319 -31.95 0.52 -5.98
N PHE A 320 -31.20 1.28 -5.20
CA PHE A 320 -29.78 1.51 -5.42
C PHE A 320 -28.94 0.62 -4.49
N VAL A 321 -28.18 -0.32 -5.06
CA VAL A 321 -27.27 -1.20 -4.34
C VAL A 321 -25.86 -0.60 -4.38
N MET A 322 -25.51 0.13 -3.33
CA MET A 322 -24.31 0.98 -3.23
C MET A 322 -23.29 0.38 -2.25
N ILE A 323 -23.03 -0.92 -2.38
CA ILE A 323 -22.20 -1.70 -1.43
C ILE A 323 -20.72 -1.84 -1.86
N GLY A 324 -20.33 -1.18 -2.95
CA GLY A 324 -18.95 -1.10 -3.45
C GLY A 324 -18.68 -2.04 -4.63
N GLN A 325 -17.41 -2.21 -4.95
CA GLN A 325 -16.92 -2.98 -6.10
C GLN A 325 -15.95 -4.06 -5.65
N GLU A 326 -15.79 -5.09 -6.47
CA GLU A 326 -14.84 -6.18 -6.26
C GLU A 326 -13.88 -6.32 -7.42
N LEU A 327 -12.62 -6.64 -7.12
CA LEU A 327 -11.71 -7.11 -8.15
C LEU A 327 -12.24 -8.40 -8.76
N PRO A 328 -12.09 -8.62 -10.08
CA PRO A 328 -12.49 -9.85 -10.74
C PRO A 328 -11.47 -10.97 -10.43
N THR A 329 -11.34 -11.33 -9.14
CA THR A 329 -10.35 -12.28 -8.62
C THR A 329 -10.53 -13.67 -9.20
N LYS A 330 -11.78 -14.08 -9.47
CA LYS A 330 -12.08 -15.34 -10.17
C LYS A 330 -11.48 -15.35 -11.57
N PHE A 331 -11.70 -14.29 -12.35
CA PHE A 331 -11.12 -14.14 -13.69
C PHE A 331 -9.58 -14.16 -13.65
N PHE A 332 -8.97 -13.48 -12.69
CA PHE A 332 -7.51 -13.52 -12.51
C PHE A 332 -7.01 -14.93 -12.19
N LYS A 333 -7.68 -15.63 -11.27
CA LYS A 333 -7.32 -17.01 -10.90
C LYS A 333 -7.48 -17.98 -12.07
N ASP A 334 -8.60 -17.91 -12.78
CA ASP A 334 -8.91 -18.79 -13.91
C ASP A 334 -7.95 -18.55 -15.09
N THR A 335 -7.46 -17.32 -15.25
CA THR A 335 -6.44 -16.96 -16.26
C THR A 335 -5.02 -17.33 -15.81
N GLY A 336 -4.77 -17.51 -14.51
CA GLY A 336 -3.43 -17.74 -13.95
C GLY A 336 -2.64 -16.46 -13.64
N ILE A 337 -3.31 -15.30 -13.56
CA ILE A 337 -2.71 -14.02 -13.16
C ILE A 337 -2.42 -14.06 -11.66
N LYS A 338 -1.14 -13.88 -11.29
CA LYS A 338 -0.71 -13.81 -9.89
C LYS A 338 -1.00 -12.45 -9.29
N LEU A 339 -1.56 -12.44 -8.08
CA LEU A 339 -1.76 -11.24 -7.28
C LEU A 339 -0.62 -11.05 -6.28
N GLU A 340 -0.31 -9.80 -5.99
CA GLU A 340 0.55 -9.41 -4.87
C GLU A 340 0.01 -9.97 -3.55
N ALA A 341 0.92 -10.17 -2.58
CA ALA A 341 0.58 -10.71 -1.26
C ALA A 341 -0.07 -12.12 -1.24
N GLN A 342 -0.33 -12.75 -2.38
CA GLN A 342 -0.86 -14.12 -2.44
C GLN A 342 0.19 -15.13 -1.94
N TRP A 343 -0.21 -16.00 -1.01
CA TRP A 343 0.61 -17.12 -0.54
C TRP A 343 0.37 -18.35 -1.42
N ASP A 344 1.41 -18.73 -2.17
CA ASP A 344 1.50 -19.96 -2.93
C ASP A 344 2.73 -20.77 -2.47
N ALA A 345 2.92 -21.99 -3.00
CA ALA A 345 4.07 -22.82 -2.67
C ALA A 345 5.41 -22.13 -2.99
N SER A 346 5.45 -21.31 -4.05
CA SER A 346 6.66 -20.58 -4.44
C SER A 346 7.03 -19.52 -3.41
N ARG A 347 6.05 -18.81 -2.85
CA ARG A 347 6.28 -17.82 -1.79
C ARG A 347 6.75 -18.44 -0.49
N TRP A 348 6.23 -19.63 -0.15
CA TRP A 348 6.73 -20.41 0.99
C TRP A 348 8.18 -20.86 0.80
N LEU A 349 8.51 -21.35 -0.39
CA LEU A 349 9.89 -21.70 -0.74
C LEU A 349 10.79 -20.46 -0.66
N MET A 350 10.36 -19.30 -1.18
CA MET A 350 11.11 -18.05 -1.07
C MET A 350 11.33 -17.62 0.38
N LEU A 351 10.35 -17.81 1.28
CA LEU A 351 10.52 -17.51 2.70
C LEU A 351 11.58 -18.42 3.32
N ALA A 352 11.52 -19.72 3.03
CA ALA A 352 12.51 -20.69 3.51
C ALA A 352 13.92 -20.38 2.96
N LEU A 353 14.04 -20.07 1.66
CA LEU A 353 15.31 -19.69 1.04
C LEU A 353 15.85 -18.37 1.62
N SER A 354 14.99 -17.36 1.80
CA SER A 354 15.38 -16.09 2.43
C SER A 354 15.88 -16.33 3.85
N PHE A 355 15.19 -17.18 4.62
CA PHE A 355 15.62 -17.55 5.96
C PHE A 355 16.98 -18.24 5.92
N LEU A 356 17.17 -19.24 5.06
CA LEU A 356 18.43 -19.97 4.94
C LEU A 356 19.59 -19.04 4.56
N ILE A 357 19.41 -18.15 3.58
CA ILE A 357 20.44 -17.19 3.15
C ILE A 357 20.83 -16.27 4.30
N VAL A 358 19.85 -15.63 4.95
CA VAL A 358 20.13 -14.69 6.04
C VAL A 358 20.73 -15.43 7.25
N TYR A 359 20.20 -16.61 7.58
CA TYR A 359 20.73 -17.48 8.62
C TYR A 359 22.19 -17.83 8.35
N SER A 360 22.55 -18.28 7.14
CA SER A 360 23.92 -18.61 6.77
C SER A 360 24.87 -17.42 6.94
N VAL A 361 24.47 -16.21 6.52
CA VAL A 361 25.28 -14.99 6.71
C VAL A 361 25.54 -14.71 8.19
N TYR A 362 24.52 -14.86 9.05
CA TYR A 362 24.67 -14.65 10.49
C TYR A 362 25.36 -15.81 11.22
N ALA A 363 25.23 -17.04 10.74
CA ALA A 363 25.92 -18.23 11.28
C ALA A 363 27.42 -18.22 11.00
N ILE A 364 27.87 -17.52 9.95
CA ILE A 364 29.30 -17.22 9.75
C ILE A 364 29.81 -16.24 10.82
N LYS A 365 28.95 -15.33 11.29
CA LYS A 365 29.29 -14.28 12.27
C LYS A 365 29.23 -14.78 13.72
N GLY A 366 28.30 -15.66 14.05
CA GLY A 366 28.13 -16.25 15.38
C GLY A 366 28.14 -17.77 15.26
N HIS A 367 28.97 -18.44 16.06
CA HIS A 367 29.15 -19.90 16.05
C HIS A 367 27.83 -20.67 16.22
N PHE A 368 27.13 -20.96 15.12
CA PHE A 368 25.80 -21.60 15.12
C PHE A 368 25.77 -22.81 14.19
N TRP A 369 25.02 -23.84 14.60
CA TRP A 369 24.79 -25.07 13.85
C TRP A 369 24.29 -24.83 12.41
N PRO A 370 24.76 -25.57 11.38
CA PRO A 370 25.72 -26.69 11.44
C PRO A 370 27.18 -26.25 11.56
N PHE A 371 27.45 -24.94 11.51
CA PHE A 371 28.78 -24.36 11.63
C PHE A 371 29.17 -24.22 13.11
N ASN A 372 29.28 -25.35 13.82
CA ASN A 372 29.90 -25.43 15.15
C ASN A 372 31.44 -25.28 15.02
N LEU A 373 31.86 -24.13 14.51
CA LEU A 373 33.26 -23.75 14.39
C LEU A 373 33.75 -23.39 15.79
N GLN A 374 34.84 -24.02 16.25
CA GLN A 374 35.38 -23.84 17.59
C GLN A 374 35.63 -22.33 17.91
N PRO A 375 35.47 -21.90 19.18
CA PRO A 375 35.50 -20.47 19.56
C PRO A 375 36.83 -19.73 19.33
N GLN A 376 37.89 -20.41 18.88
CA GLN A 376 39.23 -19.83 18.80
C GLN A 376 39.69 -19.38 17.40
N GLU A 377 38.94 -19.69 16.34
CA GLU A 377 39.25 -19.20 14.99
C GLU A 377 38.07 -18.39 14.44
N THR A 378 38.00 -17.11 14.80
CA THR A 378 37.20 -16.17 14.01
C THR A 378 37.87 -16.07 12.64
N TYR A 379 37.20 -16.55 11.59
CA TYR A 379 37.71 -16.48 10.22
C TYR A 379 38.07 -15.03 9.87
N GLN A 380 39.36 -14.72 9.86
CA GLN A 380 39.86 -13.45 9.38
C GLN A 380 40.03 -13.55 7.88
N LEU A 381 39.02 -13.09 7.14
CA LEU A 381 39.15 -12.98 5.69
C LEU A 381 40.16 -11.87 5.39
N TRP A 382 41.28 -12.27 4.77
CA TRP A 382 42.43 -11.40 4.47
C TRP A 382 43.05 -10.72 5.70
N GLY A 383 43.05 -11.40 6.86
CA GLY A 383 43.61 -10.84 8.10
C GLY A 383 42.76 -9.74 8.73
N VAL A 384 41.52 -9.55 8.27
CA VAL A 384 40.60 -8.51 8.75
C VAL A 384 39.43 -9.15 9.51
N SER A 385 38.97 -8.48 10.57
CA SER A 385 37.93 -9.00 11.45
C SER A 385 36.56 -9.17 10.74
N PRO A 386 35.75 -10.17 11.14
CA PRO A 386 34.38 -10.32 10.62
C PRO A 386 33.49 -9.09 10.80
N SER A 387 33.72 -8.30 11.85
CA SER A 387 32.95 -7.07 12.12
C SER A 387 33.15 -6.00 11.06
N PHE A 388 34.39 -5.81 10.59
CA PHE A 388 34.72 -4.90 9.49
C PHE A 388 34.00 -5.32 8.20
N TRP A 389 34.06 -6.61 7.86
CA TRP A 389 33.40 -7.13 6.67
C TRP A 389 31.88 -6.99 6.74
N TYR A 390 31.29 -7.25 7.90
CA TYR A 390 29.88 -6.99 8.14
C TYR A 390 29.53 -5.51 7.94
N GLY A 391 30.30 -4.59 8.55
CA GLY A 391 30.11 -3.14 8.40
C GLY A 391 30.27 -2.67 6.94
N SER A 392 31.23 -3.24 6.22
CA SER A 392 31.50 -2.97 4.81
C SER A 392 30.34 -3.42 3.93
N VAL A 393 29.91 -4.68 4.05
CA VAL A 393 28.79 -5.24 3.28
C VAL A 393 27.50 -4.47 3.58
N TYR A 394 27.23 -4.18 4.86
CA TYR A 394 26.06 -3.39 5.25
C TYR A 394 26.07 -2.00 4.62
N THR A 395 27.21 -1.31 4.64
CA THR A 395 27.37 0.03 4.06
C THR A 395 27.26 -0.01 2.53
N LEU A 396 27.83 -1.02 1.87
CA LEU A 396 27.68 -1.23 0.42
C LEU A 396 26.23 -1.50 0.02
N LEU A 397 25.50 -2.33 0.79
CA LEU A 397 24.07 -2.57 0.56
C LEU A 397 23.27 -1.27 0.73
N MET A 398 23.56 -0.49 1.76
CA MET A 398 22.93 0.81 2.01
C MET A 398 23.21 1.82 0.89
N LEU A 399 24.42 1.84 0.31
CA LEU A 399 24.74 2.68 -0.85
C LEU A 399 24.04 2.17 -2.12
N GLY A 400 24.17 0.87 -2.41
CA GLY A 400 23.63 0.22 -3.61
C GLY A 400 22.11 0.29 -3.71
N PHE A 401 21.40 0.32 -2.59
CA PHE A 401 19.94 0.49 -2.56
C PHE A 401 19.50 1.90 -2.17
N GLY A 402 20.28 2.62 -1.36
CA GLY A 402 19.94 3.96 -0.91
C GLY A 402 20.09 5.02 -1.97
N ILE A 403 21.11 4.96 -2.83
CA ILE A 403 21.29 5.93 -3.91
C ILE A 403 20.14 5.81 -4.93
N PRO A 404 19.78 4.62 -5.45
CA PRO A 404 18.60 4.49 -6.32
C PRO A 404 17.30 4.93 -5.65
N ALA A 405 17.10 4.62 -4.36
CA ALA A 405 15.92 5.07 -3.61
C ALA A 405 15.89 6.60 -3.47
N MET A 406 17.04 7.24 -3.20
CA MET A 406 17.18 8.70 -3.15
C MET A 406 16.89 9.35 -4.50
N ILE A 407 17.35 8.77 -5.61
CA ILE A 407 17.07 9.27 -6.96
C ILE A 407 15.57 9.14 -7.26
N LYS A 408 14.99 7.96 -7.01
CA LYS A 408 13.55 7.67 -7.23
C LYS A 408 12.65 8.61 -6.44
N TRP A 409 12.89 8.78 -5.14
CA TRP A 409 12.01 9.53 -4.25
C TRP A 409 12.39 11.01 -4.13
N GLY A 410 13.66 11.36 -4.36
CA GLY A 410 14.18 12.72 -4.25
C GLY A 410 14.04 13.57 -5.51
N LYS A 411 13.70 12.97 -6.66
CA LYS A 411 13.38 13.70 -7.89
C LYS A 411 12.19 14.64 -7.62
N ASN A 412 12.47 15.95 -7.62
CA ASN A 412 11.52 17.03 -7.28
C ASN A 412 10.97 17.03 -5.84
N ASN A 413 11.58 16.28 -4.91
CA ASN A 413 11.18 16.29 -3.51
C ASN A 413 12.40 16.46 -2.59
N LYS A 414 12.65 17.71 -2.19
CA LYS A 414 13.79 18.08 -1.31
C LYS A 414 13.75 17.31 0.01
N TYR A 415 12.57 17.12 0.60
CA TYR A 415 12.42 16.38 1.86
C TYR A 415 12.93 14.95 1.73
N GLN A 416 12.53 14.24 0.68
CA GLN A 416 12.98 12.87 0.43
C GLN A 416 14.48 12.79 0.13
N ARG A 417 15.00 13.74 -0.64
CA ARG A 417 16.44 13.82 -0.94
C ARG A 417 17.28 13.97 0.32
N TYR A 418 16.93 14.90 1.22
CA TYR A 418 17.66 15.09 2.47
C TYR A 418 17.49 13.92 3.44
N ARG A 419 16.31 13.29 3.46
CA ARG A 419 16.07 12.10 4.29
C ARG A 419 16.99 10.94 3.94
N PHE A 420 17.05 10.56 2.66
CA PHE A 420 17.92 9.49 2.21
C PHE A 420 19.40 9.85 2.32
N LEU A 421 19.77 11.11 2.05
CA LEU A 421 21.13 11.59 2.25
C LEU A 421 21.53 11.46 3.73
N SER A 422 20.67 11.87 4.66
CA SER A 422 20.90 11.72 6.11
C SER A 422 21.14 10.26 6.50
N LEU A 423 20.28 9.34 6.05
CA LEU A 423 20.44 7.90 6.33
C LEU A 423 21.75 7.33 5.81
N ILE A 424 22.12 7.66 4.57
CA ILE A 424 23.37 7.20 3.95
C ILE A 424 24.57 7.79 4.68
N SER A 425 24.56 9.09 4.96
CA SER A 425 25.66 9.77 5.65
C SER A 425 25.86 9.26 7.07
N VAL A 426 24.78 9.04 7.84
CA VAL A 426 24.89 8.45 9.19
C VAL A 426 25.52 7.06 9.12
N GLN A 427 25.11 6.22 8.17
CA GLN A 427 25.69 4.89 8.01
C GLN A 427 27.17 4.94 7.63
N VAL A 428 27.53 5.71 6.59
CA VAL A 428 28.90 5.77 6.06
C VAL A 428 29.85 6.42 7.05
N VAL A 429 29.44 7.54 7.66
CA VAL A 429 30.32 8.36 8.49
C VAL A 429 30.33 7.86 9.94
N LEU A 430 29.16 7.83 10.59
CA LEU A 430 29.08 7.61 12.03
C LEU A 430 29.12 6.14 12.43
N LEU A 431 28.61 5.25 11.58
CA LEU A 431 28.44 3.83 11.89
C LEU A 431 29.42 2.92 11.15
N TYR A 432 30.25 3.47 10.27
CA TYR A 432 31.28 2.72 9.57
C TYR A 432 32.62 3.42 9.67
N ALA A 433 32.82 4.56 9.02
CA ALA A 433 34.12 5.22 8.96
C ALA A 433 34.66 5.62 10.34
N LEU A 434 33.83 6.19 11.22
CA LEU A 434 34.27 6.65 12.54
C LEU A 434 34.72 5.49 13.46
N PRO A 435 33.92 4.43 13.70
CA PRO A 435 34.36 3.27 14.49
C PRO A 435 35.61 2.60 13.93
N GLU A 436 35.72 2.46 12.61
CA GLU A 436 36.89 1.86 11.97
C GLU A 436 38.13 2.76 12.11
N LEU A 437 37.98 4.06 11.87
CA LEU A 437 39.06 5.02 12.08
C LEU A 437 39.52 4.99 13.54
N ILE A 438 38.61 4.90 14.50
CA ILE A 438 38.94 4.79 15.92
C ILE A 438 39.66 3.50 16.24
N TYR A 439 39.22 2.36 15.69
CA TYR A 439 39.90 1.08 15.85
C TYR A 439 41.37 1.14 15.39
N TYR A 440 41.64 1.80 14.25
CA TYR A 440 42.99 1.97 13.73
C TYR A 440 43.81 3.08 14.42
N LEU A 441 43.21 4.20 14.80
CA LEU A 441 43.91 5.34 15.43
C LEU A 441 44.15 5.15 16.94
N ILE A 442 43.29 4.41 17.63
CA ILE A 442 43.32 4.24 19.09
C ILE A 442 43.59 2.76 19.41
N PHE A 443 44.83 2.33 19.11
CA PHE A 443 45.50 1.14 19.64
C PHE A 443 44.68 -0.16 19.78
N ASN A 444 44.04 -0.65 18.72
CA ASN A 444 43.39 -1.97 18.75
C ASN A 444 42.43 -2.16 19.96
N ASP A 445 41.76 -1.09 20.42
CA ASP A 445 40.87 -1.19 21.59
C ASP A 445 39.78 -2.24 21.32
N PRO A 446 39.73 -3.36 22.08
CA PRO A 446 38.71 -4.39 21.89
C PRO A 446 37.28 -3.85 22.16
N ASN A 447 37.15 -2.65 22.75
CA ASN A 447 35.88 -2.01 23.07
C ASN A 447 35.41 -0.94 22.07
N TYR A 448 36.01 -0.86 20.87
CA TYR A 448 35.63 0.15 19.86
C TYR A 448 34.12 0.11 19.49
N TRP A 449 33.45 -1.03 19.65
CA TRP A 449 32.01 -1.18 19.43
C TRP A 449 31.16 -0.22 20.30
N ARG A 450 31.70 0.31 21.42
CA ARG A 450 31.01 1.31 22.26
C ARG A 450 30.73 2.62 21.51
N TRP A 451 31.52 2.92 20.49
CA TRP A 451 31.34 4.13 19.67
C TRP A 451 30.05 4.12 18.85
N TYR A 452 29.46 2.95 18.57
CA TYR A 452 28.10 2.87 18.00
C TYR A 452 27.04 3.52 18.92
N GLY A 453 27.30 3.56 20.24
CA GLY A 453 26.50 4.25 21.25
C GLY A 453 26.49 5.78 21.12
N LEU A 454 27.30 6.38 20.24
CA LEU A 454 27.17 7.79 19.88
C LEU A 454 25.85 8.08 19.17
N THR A 455 25.36 7.12 18.39
CA THR A 455 24.14 7.27 17.59
C THR A 455 22.96 6.47 18.10
N PHE A 456 23.18 5.29 18.69
CA PHE A 456 22.11 4.44 19.18
C PHE A 456 21.76 4.78 20.63
N ALA A 457 20.53 5.26 20.83
CA ALA A 457 20.01 5.53 22.16
C ALA A 457 19.48 4.25 22.84
N TRP A 458 19.52 4.23 24.16
CA TRP A 458 18.67 3.34 24.96
C TRP A 458 17.18 3.59 24.60
N PRO A 459 16.31 2.57 24.57
CA PRO A 459 16.50 1.16 24.96
C PRO A 459 17.00 0.24 23.84
N LEU A 460 17.34 0.75 22.66
CA LEU A 460 17.81 -0.10 21.55
C LEU A 460 19.24 -0.58 21.77
N PHE A 461 20.11 0.25 22.36
CA PHE A 461 21.51 -0.08 22.58
C PHE A 461 21.87 0.08 24.06
N PHE A 462 21.58 -0.95 24.84
CA PHE A 462 21.92 -0.97 26.26
C PHE A 462 23.31 -1.58 26.56
N ASN A 463 23.97 -2.18 25.55
CA ASN A 463 25.32 -2.74 25.69
C ASN A 463 26.33 -1.71 26.23
N THR A 464 26.07 -0.41 26.02
CA THR A 464 26.80 0.71 26.62
C THR A 464 26.97 0.60 28.14
N PHE A 465 26.05 -0.07 28.85
CA PHE A 465 26.05 -0.19 30.31
C PHE A 465 26.72 -1.48 30.85
N PHE A 466 27.17 -2.37 29.97
CA PHE A 466 27.84 -3.62 30.33
C PHE A 466 29.37 -3.48 30.36
N ASP A 467 30.06 -4.49 30.92
CA ASP A 467 31.52 -4.65 30.94
C ASP A 467 32.30 -3.44 31.50
N ASN A 468 31.95 -2.98 32.70
CA ASN A 468 32.62 -1.85 33.38
C ASN A 468 32.78 -0.61 32.47
N PRO A 469 31.67 0.01 32.06
CA PRO A 469 31.68 1.05 31.05
C PRO A 469 32.42 2.31 31.52
N PRO A 470 33.24 2.95 30.65
CA PRO A 470 33.81 4.25 30.96
C PRO A 470 32.72 5.28 31.26
N LEU A 471 32.99 6.18 32.22
CA LEU A 471 32.02 7.16 32.72
C LEU A 471 31.39 7.99 31.58
N PHE A 472 32.18 8.37 30.58
CA PHE A 472 31.72 9.12 29.41
C PHE A 472 30.54 8.44 28.70
N PHE A 473 30.65 7.14 28.40
CA PHE A 473 29.61 6.42 27.66
C PHE A 473 28.33 6.23 28.47
N VAL A 474 28.44 6.09 29.80
CA VAL A 474 27.29 6.04 30.69
C VAL A 474 26.56 7.39 30.70
N MET A 475 27.28 8.49 30.92
CA MET A 475 26.70 9.83 30.93
C MET A 475 26.09 10.19 29.57
N TRP A 476 26.79 9.87 28.48
CA TRP A 476 26.30 10.09 27.12
C TRP A 476 25.06 9.27 26.81
N GLY A 477 25.03 7.99 27.20
CA GLY A 477 23.86 7.13 27.03
C GLY A 477 22.63 7.63 27.78
N ILE A 478 22.80 8.09 29.03
CA ILE A 478 21.73 8.70 29.83
C ILE A 478 21.25 10.00 29.18
N PHE A 479 22.17 10.88 28.78
CA PHE A 479 21.85 12.12 28.09
C PHE A 479 21.07 11.86 26.80
N LEU A 480 21.53 10.93 25.95
CA LEU A 480 20.83 10.60 24.72
C LEU A 480 19.42 10.06 24.99
N ALA A 481 19.27 9.17 25.96
CA ALA A 481 18.02 8.50 26.25
C ALA A 481 16.97 9.43 26.88
N PHE A 482 17.37 10.21 27.88
CA PHE A 482 16.43 10.95 28.73
C PHE A 482 16.41 12.46 28.49
N VAL A 483 17.35 13.01 27.70
CA VAL A 483 17.39 14.43 27.36
C VAL A 483 17.27 14.63 25.86
N ALA A 484 18.24 14.13 25.08
CA ALA A 484 18.29 14.38 23.64
C ALA A 484 17.10 13.74 22.90
N MET A 485 16.72 12.49 23.24
CA MET A 485 15.57 11.83 22.61
C MET A 485 14.22 12.49 22.93
N PRO A 486 13.87 12.82 24.19
CA PRO A 486 12.66 13.58 24.48
C PRO A 486 12.59 14.92 23.75
N ILE A 487 13.69 15.67 23.71
CA ILE A 487 13.77 16.93 22.95
C ILE A 487 13.58 16.67 21.46
N PHE A 488 14.26 15.68 20.89
CA PHE A 488 14.11 15.31 19.48
C PHE A 488 12.67 14.92 19.18
N VAL A 489 12.06 14.05 19.98
CA VAL A 489 10.69 13.56 19.79
C VAL A 489 9.67 14.69 19.93
N ARG A 490 9.90 15.67 20.79
CA ARG A 490 9.05 16.87 20.93
C ARG A 490 8.86 17.58 19.59
N TYR A 491 9.94 17.75 18.83
CA TYR A 491 9.96 18.52 17.58
C TYR A 491 9.90 17.68 16.31
N HIS A 492 10.29 16.41 16.38
CA HIS A 492 10.47 15.54 15.22
C HIS A 492 9.70 14.21 15.32
N GLY A 493 8.95 13.97 16.40
CA GLY A 493 8.19 12.74 16.60
C GLY A 493 9.09 11.51 16.46
N LYS A 494 8.65 10.52 15.68
CA LYS A 494 9.40 9.28 15.43
C LYS A 494 10.37 9.35 14.23
N ARG A 495 10.75 10.54 13.74
CA ARG A 495 11.62 10.70 12.54
C ARG A 495 12.99 10.02 12.67
N TYR A 496 13.48 9.77 13.88
CA TYR A 496 14.75 9.06 14.11
C TYR A 496 14.79 7.73 13.33
N CYS A 497 13.67 6.98 13.30
CA CYS A 497 13.53 5.70 12.59
C CYS A 497 13.69 5.79 11.06
N THR A 498 13.70 6.99 10.48
CA THR A 498 13.72 7.21 9.03
C THR A 498 14.77 8.25 8.58
N TRP A 499 15.45 8.91 9.51
CA TRP A 499 16.51 9.89 9.23
C TRP A 499 17.89 9.49 9.79
N ILE A 500 17.93 8.73 10.89
CA ILE A 500 19.17 8.51 11.66
C ILE A 500 19.43 7.02 11.92
N CYS A 501 18.42 6.25 12.32
CA CYS A 501 18.58 4.85 12.70
C CYS A 501 19.13 3.97 11.56
N SER A 502 20.22 3.24 11.78
CA SER A 502 20.79 2.28 10.83
C SER A 502 19.80 1.20 10.38
N CYS A 503 19.17 0.49 11.34
CA CYS A 503 18.15 -0.51 11.04
C CYS A 503 16.98 0.10 10.25
N GLY A 504 16.64 1.35 10.56
CA GLY A 504 15.69 2.14 9.82
C GLY A 504 16.15 2.45 8.39
N GLY A 505 17.44 2.70 8.19
CA GLY A 505 18.07 2.93 6.90
C GLY A 505 18.01 1.72 5.99
N LEU A 506 18.39 0.53 6.46
CA LEU A 506 18.29 -0.69 5.64
C LEU A 506 16.83 -1.00 5.27
N ALA A 507 15.92 -0.80 6.22
CA ALA A 507 14.49 -0.92 5.98
C ALA A 507 13.96 0.06 4.90
N GLU A 508 14.42 1.32 4.89
CA GLU A 508 13.95 2.35 3.95
C GLU A 508 14.61 2.26 2.57
N THR A 509 15.75 1.58 2.47
CA THR A 509 16.52 1.44 1.23
C THR A 509 16.29 0.06 0.61
N PHE A 510 16.86 -1.00 1.19
CA PHE A 510 16.67 -2.37 0.71
C PHE A 510 15.19 -2.79 0.81
N GLY A 511 14.54 -2.47 1.93
CA GLY A 511 13.13 -2.78 2.17
C GLY A 511 12.12 -1.97 1.34
N ASP A 512 12.53 -0.87 0.67
CA ASP A 512 11.65 0.03 -0.11
C ASP A 512 10.84 -0.69 -1.19
N ARG A 513 11.37 -1.80 -1.71
CA ARG A 513 10.74 -2.59 -2.77
C ARG A 513 9.42 -3.22 -2.33
N TRP A 514 9.30 -3.51 -1.04
CA TRP A 514 8.21 -4.30 -0.49
C TRP A 514 7.25 -3.48 0.39
N ARG A 515 7.29 -2.14 0.34
CA ARG A 515 6.35 -1.26 1.07
C ARG A 515 4.89 -1.64 0.90
N HIS A 516 4.52 -2.03 -0.33
CA HIS A 516 3.15 -2.37 -0.68
C HIS A 516 2.63 -3.62 0.05
N LEU A 517 3.54 -4.53 0.47
CA LEU A 517 3.24 -5.77 1.18
C LEU A 517 3.11 -5.59 2.69
N THR A 518 3.36 -4.39 3.22
CA THR A 518 3.21 -4.13 4.66
C THR A 518 1.79 -4.46 5.15
N PRO A 519 1.64 -5.26 6.22
CA PRO A 519 0.35 -5.49 6.88
C PRO A 519 -0.29 -4.18 7.32
N LYS A 520 -1.55 -3.95 6.99
CA LYS A 520 -2.27 -2.71 7.33
C LYS A 520 -3.43 -3.00 8.28
N GLY A 521 -4.06 -1.93 8.78
CA GLY A 521 -5.36 -1.96 9.45
C GLY A 521 -5.37 -2.33 10.92
N VAL A 522 -6.58 -2.35 11.50
CA VAL A 522 -6.80 -2.41 12.95
C VAL A 522 -6.14 -3.64 13.58
N ARG A 523 -6.15 -4.78 12.88
CA ARG A 523 -5.52 -6.01 13.38
C ARG A 523 -4.00 -5.92 13.36
N ALA A 524 -3.40 -5.48 12.25
CA ALA A 524 -1.97 -5.24 12.18
C ALA A 524 -1.50 -4.17 13.18
N ARG A 525 -2.40 -3.27 13.62
CA ARG A 525 -2.15 -2.36 14.75
C ARG A 525 -2.05 -3.08 16.08
N LYS A 526 -2.99 -3.99 16.37
CA LYS A 526 -3.01 -4.74 17.64
C LYS A 526 -1.70 -5.48 17.85
N TRP A 527 -1.07 -5.94 16.77
CA TRP A 527 0.25 -6.57 16.78
C TRP A 527 1.39 -5.66 17.26
N GLU A 528 1.23 -4.33 17.20
CA GLU A 528 2.21 -3.39 17.77
C GLU A 528 2.35 -3.57 19.28
N ILE A 529 1.41 -4.22 19.97
CA ILE A 529 1.56 -4.58 21.38
C ILE A 529 2.81 -5.46 21.66
N MET A 530 3.33 -6.16 20.64
CA MET A 530 4.55 -6.99 20.77
C MET A 530 5.80 -6.19 21.14
N ASN A 531 5.81 -4.86 20.95
CA ASN A 531 6.96 -4.02 21.33
C ASN A 531 7.02 -3.71 22.83
N TRP A 532 5.89 -3.83 23.55
CA TRP A 532 5.81 -3.57 24.99
C TRP A 532 6.66 -4.53 25.82
N PRO A 533 6.56 -5.86 25.65
CA PRO A 533 7.40 -6.81 26.38
C PRO A 533 8.89 -6.54 26.20
N ILE A 534 9.33 -6.16 24.99
CA ILE A 534 10.74 -5.90 24.69
C ILE A 534 11.22 -4.62 25.38
N LEU A 535 10.40 -3.55 25.38
CA LEU A 535 10.69 -2.32 26.11
C LEU A 535 10.75 -2.55 27.62
N ILE A 536 9.78 -3.29 28.18
CA ILE A 536 9.74 -3.62 29.62
C ILE A 536 10.95 -4.46 30.00
N ALA A 537 11.31 -5.48 29.20
CA ALA A 537 12.51 -6.29 29.43
C ALA A 537 13.77 -5.43 29.40
N SER A 538 13.90 -4.51 28.44
CA SER A 538 15.05 -3.60 28.33
C SER A 538 15.15 -2.68 29.55
N ALA A 539 14.02 -2.15 30.03
CA ALA A 539 13.96 -1.35 31.25
C ALA A 539 14.28 -2.16 32.52
N GLY A 540 13.75 -3.38 32.63
CA GLY A 540 14.04 -4.29 33.75
C GLY A 540 15.52 -4.65 33.82
N ILE A 541 16.13 -5.03 32.69
CA ILE A 541 17.57 -5.31 32.61
C ILE A 541 18.39 -4.08 33.02
N THR A 542 18.01 -2.89 32.53
CA THR A 542 18.71 -1.64 32.87
C THR A 542 18.62 -1.33 34.37
N LEU A 543 17.43 -1.52 34.96
CA LEU A 543 17.21 -1.32 36.39
C LEU A 543 18.05 -2.29 37.24
N LEU A 544 18.10 -3.57 36.85
CA LEU A 544 18.95 -4.57 37.53
C LEU A 544 20.43 -4.21 37.50
N ILE A 545 20.91 -3.62 36.39
CA ILE A 545 22.30 -3.15 36.25
C ILE A 545 22.57 -1.95 37.15
N VAL A 546 21.63 -0.98 37.20
CA VAL A 546 21.77 0.27 37.97
C VAL A 546 21.69 0.02 39.48
N LEU A 547 20.78 -0.84 39.94
CA LEU A 547 20.61 -1.15 41.36
C LEU A 547 21.68 -2.10 41.92
N ASP A 548 22.64 -2.51 41.09
CA ASP A 548 23.69 -3.47 41.41
C ASP A 548 23.19 -4.78 42.04
N ILE A 549 21.94 -5.18 41.72
CA ILE A 549 21.31 -6.47 42.12
C ILE A 549 21.95 -7.64 41.34
N LYS A 550 23.10 -7.40 40.69
CA LYS A 550 23.84 -8.32 39.81
C LYS A 550 24.25 -9.62 40.50
N ASN A 551 24.34 -9.62 41.82
CA ASN A 551 24.78 -10.79 42.59
C ASN A 551 23.62 -11.72 43.04
N PHE A 552 22.35 -11.37 42.81
CA PHE A 552 21.24 -12.10 43.46
C PHE A 552 20.39 -12.99 42.53
N LEU A 553 20.37 -12.78 41.20
CA LEU A 553 19.39 -13.48 40.33
C LEU A 553 19.96 -14.16 39.06
N ILE A 554 20.91 -13.55 38.33
CA ILE A 554 21.48 -14.11 37.09
C ILE A 554 22.91 -13.61 36.91
N GLU A 555 23.86 -14.48 36.55
CA GLU A 555 25.23 -14.07 36.22
C GLU A 555 25.25 -13.08 35.03
N PRO A 556 25.90 -11.90 35.14
CA PRO A 556 25.86 -10.84 34.12
C PRO A 556 26.25 -11.28 32.71
N TRP A 557 27.20 -12.21 32.57
CA TRP A 557 27.66 -12.72 31.29
C TRP A 557 26.61 -13.60 30.59
N LYS A 558 25.80 -14.36 31.36
CA LYS A 558 24.68 -15.14 30.82
C LYS A 558 23.61 -14.20 30.26
N LEU A 559 23.27 -13.15 30.99
CA LEU A 559 22.27 -12.18 30.54
C LEU A 559 22.69 -11.47 29.24
N LYS A 560 23.96 -11.06 29.14
CA LYS A 560 24.53 -10.45 27.91
C LYS A 560 24.52 -11.44 26.73
N SER A 561 24.90 -12.70 26.96
CA SER A 561 24.93 -13.74 25.93
C SER A 561 23.53 -14.07 25.40
N TRP A 562 22.55 -14.27 26.29
CA TRP A 562 21.15 -14.50 25.92
C TRP A 562 20.57 -13.32 25.14
N TYR A 563 20.85 -12.09 25.55
CA TYR A 563 20.37 -10.92 24.82
C TYR A 563 21.00 -10.82 23.42
N SER A 564 22.32 -10.91 23.31
CA SER A 564 23.05 -10.85 22.03
C SER A 564 22.57 -11.94 21.06
N LEU A 565 22.25 -13.13 21.57
CA LEU A 565 21.70 -14.21 20.78
C LEU A 565 20.27 -13.89 20.31
N PHE A 566 19.34 -13.64 21.22
CA PHE A 566 17.92 -13.57 20.87
C PHE A 566 17.51 -12.21 20.28
N ALA A 567 18.00 -11.10 20.82
CA ALA A 567 17.62 -9.77 20.37
C ALA A 567 18.43 -9.34 19.13
N ASP A 568 19.75 -9.34 19.21
CA ASP A 568 20.60 -8.80 18.15
C ASP A 568 20.71 -9.75 16.94
N THR A 569 20.90 -11.05 17.19
CA THR A 569 21.09 -12.02 16.10
C THR A 569 19.75 -12.49 15.54
N TRP A 570 18.87 -13.06 16.38
CA TRP A 570 17.61 -13.61 15.88
C TRP A 570 16.60 -12.54 15.51
N LEU A 571 16.30 -11.60 16.41
CA LEU A 571 15.16 -10.69 16.22
C LEU A 571 15.49 -9.51 15.30
N VAL A 572 16.63 -8.85 15.47
CA VAL A 572 17.08 -7.71 14.63
C VAL A 572 17.70 -8.18 13.31
N GLY A 573 18.50 -9.24 13.35
CA GLY A 573 19.23 -9.74 12.18
C GLY A 573 18.40 -10.69 11.33
N ILE A 574 18.26 -11.94 11.79
CA ILE A 574 17.76 -13.06 10.97
C ILE A 574 16.28 -12.88 10.64
N ILE A 575 15.42 -12.76 11.65
CA ILE A 575 13.97 -12.74 11.50
C ILE A 575 13.55 -11.47 10.76
N ALA A 576 14.02 -10.28 11.20
CA ALA A 576 13.61 -9.02 10.57
C ALA A 576 13.92 -8.97 9.07
N ILE A 577 15.17 -9.25 8.69
CA ILE A 577 15.60 -9.15 7.28
C ILE A 577 14.91 -10.22 6.43
N THR A 578 14.76 -11.44 6.95
CA THR A 578 14.00 -12.52 6.29
C THR A 578 12.56 -12.11 5.97
N LEU A 579 11.95 -11.32 6.84
CA LEU A 579 10.54 -10.92 6.71
C LEU A 579 10.32 -9.71 5.78
N TYR A 580 11.37 -8.97 5.38
CA TYR A 580 11.22 -7.78 4.52
C TYR A 580 10.49 -8.05 3.21
N PRO A 581 10.81 -9.11 2.44
CA PRO A 581 10.13 -9.39 1.17
C PRO A 581 8.65 -9.77 1.30
N PHE A 582 8.19 -10.05 2.52
CA PHE A 582 6.86 -10.60 2.77
C PHE A 582 5.96 -9.61 3.52
N PHE A 583 6.53 -8.80 4.41
CA PHE A 583 5.82 -7.88 5.31
C PHE A 583 6.32 -6.43 5.24
N GLY A 584 7.20 -6.12 4.30
CA GLY A 584 7.81 -4.81 4.11
C GLY A 584 8.97 -4.52 5.06
N GLY A 585 9.74 -3.47 4.75
CA GLY A 585 11.01 -3.18 5.43
C GLY A 585 10.89 -2.82 6.92
N LYS A 586 9.73 -2.31 7.37
CA LYS A 586 9.56 -1.79 8.74
C LYS A 586 8.99 -2.79 9.75
N VAL A 587 8.93 -4.09 9.42
CA VAL A 587 8.40 -5.12 10.33
C VAL A 587 9.06 -5.08 11.71
N TRP A 588 10.40 -4.98 11.77
CA TRP A 588 11.16 -4.81 13.02
C TRP A 588 10.82 -3.50 13.74
N CYS A 589 10.95 -2.38 13.03
CA CYS A 589 10.73 -1.05 13.60
C CYS A 589 9.32 -0.87 14.16
N ARG A 590 8.33 -1.57 13.58
CA ARG A 590 6.93 -1.49 13.99
C ARG A 590 6.62 -2.42 15.17
N TYR A 591 7.05 -3.68 15.09
CA TYR A 591 6.57 -4.70 16.03
C TYR A 591 7.52 -5.02 17.17
N TRP A 592 8.82 -4.81 17.01
CA TRP A 592 9.81 -5.34 17.96
C TRP A 592 10.84 -4.32 18.44
N CYS A 593 11.03 -3.19 17.75
CA CYS A 593 12.00 -2.18 18.16
C CYS A 593 11.59 -1.46 19.46
N PRO A 594 12.36 -1.59 20.57
CA PRO A 594 12.00 -0.96 21.84
C PRO A 594 12.16 0.57 21.78
N LEU A 595 13.14 1.08 21.03
CA LEU A 595 13.31 2.53 20.85
C LEU A 595 12.18 3.16 20.06
N ALA A 596 11.64 2.45 19.06
CA ALA A 596 10.46 2.91 18.35
C ALA A 596 9.23 3.03 19.27
N LYS A 597 9.07 2.09 20.22
CA LYS A 597 8.01 2.17 21.23
C LYS A 597 8.25 3.28 22.24
N TYR A 598 9.49 3.44 22.72
CA TYR A 598 9.86 4.53 23.60
C TYR A 598 9.53 5.90 23.00
N MET A 599 9.96 6.15 21.76
CA MET A 599 9.63 7.39 21.05
C MET A 599 8.13 7.55 20.80
N GLU A 600 7.40 6.47 20.55
CA GLU A 600 5.95 6.52 20.42
C GLU A 600 5.28 7.04 21.69
N LEU A 601 5.65 6.51 22.85
CA LEU A 601 5.13 6.95 24.15
C LEU A 601 5.41 8.45 24.39
N LEU A 602 6.64 8.89 24.17
CA LEU A 602 7.03 10.30 24.30
C LEU A 602 6.25 11.19 23.31
N SER A 603 6.15 10.76 22.05
CA SER A 603 5.49 11.52 20.98
C SER A 603 3.98 11.62 21.17
N HIS A 604 3.37 10.63 21.84
CA HIS A 604 1.96 10.65 22.20
C HIS A 604 1.66 11.76 23.20
N TRP A 605 2.54 11.99 24.18
CA TRP A 605 2.36 13.01 25.21
C TRP A 605 2.65 14.43 24.72
N PHE A 606 3.74 14.63 23.97
CA PHE A 606 4.19 15.98 23.63
C PHE A 606 4.68 16.17 22.18
N GLY A 607 4.41 15.25 21.25
CA GLY A 607 4.74 15.48 19.84
C GLY A 607 3.97 16.66 19.22
N LYS A 608 4.68 17.58 18.55
CA LYS A 608 4.11 18.80 17.91
C LYS A 608 3.69 18.62 16.44
N LEU A 609 4.26 17.64 15.76
CA LEU A 609 4.12 17.50 14.30
C LEU A 609 2.87 16.73 13.89
N LYS A 610 2.22 17.22 12.82
CA LYS A 610 1.08 16.56 12.18
C LYS A 610 1.20 16.52 10.66
N ILE A 611 0.42 15.64 10.03
CA ILE A 611 0.13 15.69 8.60
C ILE A 611 -1.33 16.16 8.46
N THR A 612 -1.57 17.11 7.59
CA THR A 612 -2.89 17.65 7.29
C THR A 612 -3.32 17.21 5.89
N SER A 613 -4.61 17.36 5.60
CA SER A 613 -5.19 17.03 4.31
C SER A 613 -6.14 18.12 3.81
N ASP A 614 -6.30 18.21 2.49
CA ASP A 614 -7.30 19.05 1.83
C ASP A 614 -8.45 18.22 1.24
N GLU A 615 -9.43 18.89 0.63
CA GLU A 615 -10.66 18.30 0.08
C GLU A 615 -10.48 17.51 -1.24
N LYS A 616 -9.29 17.53 -1.86
CA LYS A 616 -9.07 16.98 -3.21
C LYS A 616 -8.87 15.47 -3.26
N CYS A 617 -9.16 14.75 -2.17
CA CYS A 617 -8.93 13.32 -2.07
C CYS A 617 -9.84 12.51 -3.02
N ILE A 618 -9.25 11.90 -4.05
CA ILE A 618 -9.95 11.04 -5.02
C ILE A 618 -10.04 9.56 -4.59
N GLN A 619 -9.65 9.23 -3.35
CA GLN A 619 -9.74 7.87 -2.80
C GLN A 619 -9.00 6.78 -3.61
N CYS A 620 -7.87 7.12 -4.24
CA CYS A 620 -7.09 6.18 -5.04
C CYS A 620 -6.29 5.12 -4.24
N GLY A 621 -6.09 5.35 -2.93
CA GLY A 621 -5.41 4.41 -2.04
C GLY A 621 -3.87 4.38 -2.09
N GLU A 622 -3.21 5.16 -2.97
CA GLU A 622 -1.74 5.13 -3.10
C GLU A 622 -1.00 5.49 -1.79
N CYS A 623 -1.47 6.51 -1.09
CA CYS A 623 -0.91 6.93 0.19
C CYS A 623 -0.98 5.82 1.27
N SER A 624 -2.07 5.04 1.29
CA SER A 624 -2.23 3.87 2.14
C SER A 624 -1.38 2.70 1.67
N ARG A 625 -1.25 2.52 0.36
CA ARG A 625 -0.46 1.45 -0.25
C ARG A 625 1.03 1.55 0.09
N TYR A 626 1.61 2.73 0.02
CA TYR A 626 3.05 2.93 0.28
C TYR A 626 3.40 3.20 1.75
N CYS A 627 2.42 3.17 2.66
CA CYS A 627 2.64 3.36 4.08
C CYS A 627 3.25 2.10 4.75
N GLU A 628 4.52 2.18 5.16
CA GLU A 628 5.26 1.06 5.77
C GLU A 628 4.95 0.78 7.24
N VAL A 629 4.35 1.72 7.94
CA VAL A 629 3.84 1.46 9.30
C VAL A 629 2.34 1.22 9.29
N GLY A 630 1.77 1.09 8.08
CA GLY A 630 0.40 0.65 7.82
C GLY A 630 -0.64 1.35 8.69
N ILE A 631 -0.54 2.68 8.80
CA ILE A 631 -1.24 3.50 9.81
C ILE A 631 -2.73 3.22 9.84
N PRO A 632 -3.24 2.66 10.95
CA PRO A 632 -4.67 2.51 11.16
C PRO A 632 -5.10 3.24 12.44
N THR A 633 -6.10 4.09 12.36
CA THR A 633 -6.80 4.60 13.54
C THR A 633 -8.24 4.12 13.52
N ASP A 634 -9.10 4.73 14.34
CA ASP A 634 -10.55 4.63 14.21
C ASP A 634 -11.02 4.98 12.77
N ALA A 635 -10.17 5.65 11.97
CA ALA A 635 -10.20 5.70 10.51
C ALA A 635 -9.09 4.78 9.92
N VAL A 636 -9.50 3.74 9.21
CA VAL A 636 -8.78 2.48 8.93
C VAL A 636 -7.52 2.60 8.05
N ASN A 637 -7.25 3.71 7.35
CA ASN A 637 -5.96 3.94 6.64
C ASN A 637 -5.67 5.41 6.28
N VAL A 638 -4.48 5.69 5.72
CA VAL A 638 -4.03 7.05 5.35
C VAL A 638 -4.96 7.77 4.37
N MET A 639 -5.49 7.05 3.37
CA MET A 639 -6.44 7.60 2.40
C MET A 639 -7.73 8.05 3.09
N GLN A 640 -8.21 7.31 4.09
CA GLN A 640 -9.39 7.70 4.85
C GLN A 640 -9.15 8.96 5.70
N PHE A 641 -7.96 9.12 6.29
CA PHE A 641 -7.55 10.37 6.92
C PHE A 641 -7.62 11.54 5.95
N ALA A 642 -7.00 11.35 4.77
CA ALA A 642 -6.96 12.36 3.73
C ALA A 642 -8.37 12.77 3.29
N ARG A 643 -9.25 11.79 3.11
CA ARG A 643 -10.64 11.99 2.71
C ARG A 643 -11.47 12.70 3.79
N ASN A 644 -11.32 12.29 5.05
CA ASN A 644 -12.07 12.84 6.17
C ASN A 644 -11.53 14.20 6.64
N GLN A 645 -10.50 14.74 5.97
CA GLN A 645 -9.79 15.96 6.36
C GLN A 645 -9.29 15.89 7.81
N GLN A 646 -8.91 14.69 8.24
CA GLN A 646 -8.48 14.45 9.61
C GLN A 646 -7.00 14.76 9.76
N GLU A 647 -6.65 15.29 10.93
CA GLU A 647 -5.26 15.48 11.29
C GLU A 647 -4.61 14.18 11.72
N PHE A 648 -3.40 14.04 11.22
CA PHE A 648 -2.60 12.86 11.36
C PHE A 648 -1.45 13.17 12.32
N SER A 649 -1.31 12.50 13.47
CA SER A 649 -0.22 12.76 14.41
C SER A 649 0.22 11.50 15.16
N ASN A 650 1.28 11.59 15.96
CA ASN A 650 1.66 10.47 16.82
C ASN A 650 0.73 10.25 18.03
N LYS A 651 -0.25 11.15 18.26
CA LYS A 651 -1.30 10.93 19.26
C LYS A 651 -2.25 9.81 18.85
N ASN A 652 -2.62 9.79 17.58
CA ASN A 652 -3.56 8.80 17.05
C ASN A 652 -2.87 7.69 16.26
N THR A 653 -1.60 7.84 15.84
CA THR A 653 -0.94 6.92 14.90
C THR A 653 0.51 6.56 15.27
N SER A 654 1.00 5.44 14.70
CA SER A 654 2.39 4.98 14.87
C SER A 654 3.37 5.54 13.83
N CYS A 655 3.00 6.66 13.19
CA CYS A 655 3.74 7.24 12.07
C CYS A 655 5.20 7.56 12.36
N ILE A 656 6.06 7.19 11.43
CA ILE A 656 7.49 7.55 11.45
C ILE A 656 7.80 8.81 10.64
N GLN A 657 6.76 9.42 10.04
CA GLN A 657 6.85 10.62 9.22
C GLN A 657 7.85 10.50 8.06
N CYS A 658 7.90 9.35 7.38
CA CYS A 658 8.76 9.14 6.22
C CYS A 658 8.39 10.02 5.01
N GLY A 659 7.16 10.55 4.96
CA GLY A 659 6.68 11.44 3.91
C GLY A 659 6.41 10.78 2.55
N ILE A 660 6.54 9.45 2.43
CA ILE A 660 6.27 8.75 1.17
C ILE A 660 4.79 8.82 0.80
N CYS A 661 3.87 8.74 1.77
CA CYS A 661 2.44 8.90 1.52
C CYS A 661 2.06 10.27 0.92
N ILE A 662 2.80 11.32 1.27
CA ILE A 662 2.70 12.66 0.70
C ILE A 662 3.26 12.64 -0.73
N ALA A 663 4.45 12.05 -0.90
CA ALA A 663 5.13 11.99 -2.19
C ALA A 663 4.36 11.22 -3.27
N VAL A 664 3.67 10.13 -2.91
CA VAL A 664 2.88 9.33 -3.87
C VAL A 664 1.46 9.86 -4.09
N CYS A 665 1.04 10.91 -3.40
CA CYS A 665 -0.32 11.42 -3.54
C CYS A 665 -0.44 12.19 -4.87
N PRO A 666 -1.20 11.69 -5.86
CA PRO A 666 -1.25 12.32 -7.17
C PRO A 666 -1.96 13.68 -7.16
N MET A 667 -2.79 13.93 -6.14
CA MET A 667 -3.54 15.16 -5.95
C MET A 667 -2.91 16.11 -4.92
N GLU A 668 -1.74 15.76 -4.35
CA GLU A 668 -1.02 16.55 -3.34
C GLU A 668 -1.85 16.92 -2.09
N VAL A 669 -2.80 16.06 -1.75
CA VAL A 669 -3.76 16.27 -0.65
C VAL A 669 -3.05 16.37 0.70
N LEU A 670 -2.01 15.56 0.90
CA LEU A 670 -1.34 15.42 2.20
C LEU A 670 -0.14 16.38 2.32
N LYS A 671 0.00 17.07 3.46
CA LYS A 671 1.13 17.97 3.73
C LYS A 671 1.60 17.85 5.18
N PHE A 672 2.88 18.13 5.44
CA PHE A 672 3.36 18.30 6.81
C PHE A 672 2.85 19.64 7.36
N GLY A 673 2.37 19.66 8.60
CA GLY A 673 1.93 20.87 9.31
C GLY A 673 2.49 20.93 10.74
N GLU A 674 2.46 22.13 11.31
CA GLU A 674 2.76 22.39 12.74
C GLU A 674 1.44 22.54 13.52
N GLN A 675 1.41 22.13 14.81
CA GLN A 675 0.28 22.45 15.69
C GLN A 675 0.21 23.96 15.91
N ALA A 676 -1.00 24.52 15.82
CA ALA A 676 -1.32 25.86 16.30
C ALA A 676 -1.17 25.92 17.83
#